data_AF-A0A835JD29-F1
#
_entry.id   AF-A0A835JD29-F1
#
_cell.length_a   1.000
_cell.length_b   1.000
_cell.length_c   1.000
_cell.angle_alpha   90.00
_cell.angle_beta   90.00
_cell.angle_gamma   90.00
#
_symmetry.space_group_name_H-M   'P 1'
#
loop_
_entity.id
_entity.type
_entity.pdbx_description
1 polymer ?
#
loop_
_entity_poly.entity_id
_entity_poly.type
_entity_poly.pdbx_seq_one_letter_code
_entity_poly.pdbx_strand_id
1 'polypeptide(L)'
;MASQAKALTLLLSILVVSLCKPSNGAGIAIYWGQNGGEKSLAVTCASGNYQFVNVAFLSSFGNDRTPELNLAGQCNTTFGTCTVFSDEIRSCQSRGIKVLLSIGGGEGNYSLSSADDAAQVANYIWNNFLGGHLSSKRPLGDAVLDGVDFAIDKRSGQFWDDLARALNGFSGQRKVYLAAAPQCLFPDDHLDTAIKTGLFDYVWVQFFNNPPCQYSGDAVNLLNAWNQWITVQSEQIFLGLPAAPEAAPSGGFISADDLNTKVLPFIKISPKYAGVMLWNKFYDNGYSDAIKGNVTNYIWNDFLGGQSTSCPLGDAILDGVDFVIDLGSGQFWDDLARALNGFSGQRKVYLAAAPQCLFPDDHLDTAIKTGLFDYVWVQFYNNPLCQYSGDAGNLLRAWNQWITVESNQIFLGLPAAPEAAPSGGFICADDLITKVLPFIKSSPKYGGVMLWSKGFDNGYSDAIKGNRSKMACQAKALTLLLSIFAVSLCKPSNGAGIAIYWGQNGGEGSLADTCNTGNYQFVNVAFLYKFGNGRTPELNLAGHCDPSAGTCTVFSNEIISCQNLGIKVLLSIGGGTTADYSLSSADDAAQVATYIWNNFLGGQSSSRPLGDAILDGVDFDIETNSGLYWDDLAKALNGFSGERKVYLAAAPQCPFPDASLDTAIKTGLFDYVWVQFYNNPQCQYSGNADNLLNAWNQWITVQSDQIFLGLPAAPEAAPSGGFIPVDVLNSEVLPSINTSPKFGGVMLWSKYFDNGYSDGIILDGTKLVSPA
;
A
#
# COMPACT_ATOMS: atom_id res chain seq x y z
N MET A 1 28.97 42.65 -16.78
CA MET A 1 28.79 41.84 -15.55
C MET A 1 27.69 40.80 -15.77
N ALA A 2 27.88 39.91 -16.73
CA ALA A 2 26.94 38.84 -17.08
C ALA A 2 27.75 37.63 -17.60
N SER A 3 28.55 37.00 -16.74
CA SER A 3 29.15 35.70 -17.04
C SER A 3 29.54 34.86 -15.81
N GLN A 4 29.12 35.24 -14.60
CA GLN A 4 29.44 34.48 -13.37
C GLN A 4 28.22 33.85 -12.66
N ALA A 5 26.99 34.15 -13.09
CA ALA A 5 25.79 33.60 -12.45
C ALA A 5 25.29 32.27 -13.04
N LYS A 6 25.94 31.72 -14.09
CA LYS A 6 25.59 30.41 -14.68
C LYS A 6 26.52 29.26 -14.28
N ALA A 7 27.62 29.55 -13.57
CA ALA A 7 28.54 28.53 -13.09
C ALA A 7 28.18 28.03 -11.68
N LEU A 8 27.42 28.81 -10.89
CA LEU A 8 27.05 28.44 -9.52
C LEU A 8 25.81 27.54 -9.45
N THR A 9 24.94 27.57 -10.47
CA THR A 9 23.74 26.72 -10.56
C THR A 9 24.02 25.32 -11.14
N LEU A 10 25.22 25.09 -11.67
CA LEU A 10 25.64 23.77 -12.19
C LEU A 10 26.53 22.99 -11.20
N LEU A 11 26.96 23.62 -10.11
CA LEU A 11 27.82 23.02 -9.08
C LEU A 11 27.06 22.60 -7.81
N LEU A 12 25.79 23.00 -7.64
CA LEU A 12 24.92 22.50 -6.56
C LEU A 12 24.12 21.26 -6.95
N SER A 13 24.03 20.92 -8.24
CA SER A 13 23.35 19.70 -8.74
C SER A 13 24.26 18.47 -8.81
N ILE A 14 25.53 18.58 -8.39
CA ILE A 14 26.52 17.49 -8.41
C ILE A 14 26.90 17.03 -6.98
N LEU A 15 26.30 17.60 -5.93
CA LEU A 15 26.62 17.29 -4.53
C LEU A 15 25.43 16.79 -3.69
N VAL A 16 24.46 16.11 -4.34
CA VAL A 16 23.47 15.23 -3.67
C VAL A 16 23.62 13.76 -4.11
N VAL A 17 24.57 13.46 -5.00
CA VAL A 17 24.94 12.07 -5.30
C VAL A 17 26.17 11.70 -4.49
N SER A 18 25.96 11.34 -3.22
CA SER A 18 26.76 10.39 -2.44
C SER A 18 26.66 10.71 -0.95
N LEU A 19 25.64 10.14 -0.31
CA LEU A 19 25.73 9.61 1.07
C LEU A 19 24.65 8.56 1.35
N CYS A 20 24.11 7.94 0.29
CA CYS A 20 23.31 6.74 0.40
C CYS A 20 24.09 5.63 -0.35
N LYS A 21 25.02 4.96 0.34
CA LYS A 21 25.57 3.69 -0.15
C LYS A 21 24.41 2.70 -0.28
N PRO A 22 24.13 2.10 -1.44
CA PRO A 22 23.11 1.06 -1.55
C PRO A 22 23.44 -0.08 -0.60
N SER A 23 22.66 -0.20 0.48
CA SER A 23 22.45 -1.49 1.12
C SER A 23 21.63 -2.31 0.13
N ASN A 24 22.13 -3.48 -0.25
CA ASN A 24 21.43 -4.37 -1.18
C ASN A 24 20.12 -4.85 -0.53
N GLY A 25 19.04 -4.09 -0.74
CA GLY A 25 17.71 -4.48 -0.32
C GLY A 25 17.32 -5.79 -1.01
N ALA A 26 16.57 -6.64 -0.30
CA ALA A 26 16.14 -7.92 -0.85
C ALA A 26 15.32 -7.72 -2.13
N GLY A 27 15.65 -8.45 -3.20
CA GLY A 27 15.07 -8.28 -4.53
C GLY A 27 14.80 -9.59 -5.26
N ILE A 28 14.31 -9.50 -6.50
CA ILE A 28 14.05 -10.69 -7.33
C ILE A 28 15.09 -10.79 -8.46
N ALA A 29 15.71 -11.96 -8.61
CA ALA A 29 16.52 -12.32 -9.77
C ALA A 29 15.71 -13.24 -10.71
N ILE A 30 15.88 -13.13 -12.02
CA ILE A 30 15.16 -13.95 -13.01
C ILE A 30 16.11 -14.47 -14.10
N TYR A 31 15.97 -15.73 -14.48
CA TYR A 31 16.61 -16.27 -15.68
C TYR A 31 15.81 -15.94 -16.94
N TRP A 32 16.50 -15.52 -18.00
CA TRP A 32 15.92 -15.14 -19.29
C TRP A 32 16.78 -15.67 -20.46
N GLY A 33 16.14 -16.08 -21.56
CA GLY A 33 16.80 -16.40 -22.81
C GLY A 33 16.64 -17.86 -23.27
N GLN A 34 15.90 -18.69 -22.57
CA GLN A 34 15.79 -20.13 -22.87
C GLN A 34 14.45 -20.54 -23.49
N ASN A 35 13.56 -19.59 -23.81
CA ASN A 35 12.33 -19.89 -24.53
C ASN A 35 11.94 -18.75 -25.48
N GLY A 36 11.75 -19.05 -26.77
CA GLY A 36 11.38 -18.03 -27.78
C GLY A 36 9.98 -17.41 -27.58
N GLY A 37 9.13 -18.02 -26.75
CA GLY A 37 7.83 -17.48 -26.37
C GLY A 37 7.85 -16.58 -25.14
N GLU A 38 8.98 -16.41 -24.46
CA GLU A 38 9.08 -15.50 -23.31
C GLU A 38 9.20 -14.04 -23.77
N LYS A 39 8.69 -13.11 -22.94
CA LYS A 39 8.71 -11.67 -23.23
C LYS A 39 10.15 -11.19 -23.49
N SER A 40 10.32 -10.17 -24.33
CA SER A 40 11.66 -9.62 -24.64
C SER A 40 12.40 -9.15 -23.38
N LEU A 41 13.72 -9.00 -23.47
CA LEU A 41 14.54 -8.56 -22.35
C LEU A 41 14.13 -7.16 -21.89
N ALA A 42 13.86 -6.24 -22.81
CA ALA A 42 13.36 -4.91 -22.50
C ALA A 42 12.01 -4.92 -21.76
N VAL A 43 11.06 -5.75 -22.19
CA VAL A 43 9.74 -5.87 -21.52
C VAL A 43 9.89 -6.54 -20.15
N THR A 44 10.77 -7.53 -20.05
CA THR A 44 11.11 -8.20 -18.78
C THR A 44 11.65 -7.20 -17.77
N CYS A 45 12.60 -6.35 -18.17
CA CYS A 45 13.13 -5.29 -17.32
C CYS A 45 12.11 -4.17 -17.03
N ALA A 46 11.14 -3.97 -17.93
CA ALA A 46 10.12 -2.95 -17.77
C ALA A 46 9.00 -3.29 -16.78
N SER A 47 8.89 -4.55 -16.34
CA SER A 47 7.93 -4.95 -15.30
C SER A 47 8.20 -4.26 -13.95
N GLY A 48 9.45 -3.86 -13.69
CA GLY A 48 9.88 -3.33 -12.40
C GLY A 48 9.92 -4.40 -11.29
N ASN A 49 9.84 -5.68 -11.62
CA ASN A 49 9.85 -6.77 -10.63
C ASN A 49 11.25 -7.25 -10.27
N TYR A 50 12.21 -7.12 -11.19
CA TYR A 50 13.50 -7.77 -11.07
C TYR A 50 14.62 -6.76 -10.83
N GLN A 51 15.52 -7.12 -9.91
CA GLN A 51 16.77 -6.41 -9.65
C GLN A 51 17.93 -7.01 -10.45
N PHE A 52 17.82 -8.29 -10.83
CA PHE A 52 18.81 -9.02 -11.61
C PHE A 52 18.15 -9.77 -12.75
N VAL A 53 18.79 -9.77 -13.91
CA VAL A 53 18.44 -10.64 -15.04
C VAL A 53 19.66 -11.46 -15.45
N ASN A 54 19.53 -12.78 -15.40
CA ASN A 54 20.55 -13.73 -15.82
C ASN A 54 20.27 -14.15 -17.27
N VAL A 55 21.08 -13.64 -18.20
CA VAL A 55 21.01 -13.98 -19.62
C VAL A 55 21.62 -15.36 -19.82
N ALA A 56 20.76 -16.34 -20.06
CA ALA A 56 21.08 -17.76 -20.08
C ALA A 56 20.97 -18.32 -21.51
N PHE A 57 21.96 -19.05 -22.04
CA PHE A 57 23.25 -19.45 -21.44
C PHE A 57 24.42 -19.39 -22.41
N LEU A 58 25.63 -19.11 -21.90
CA LEU A 58 26.87 -19.57 -22.54
C LEU A 58 27.00 -21.07 -22.28
N SER A 59 26.52 -21.88 -23.22
CA SER A 59 26.25 -23.31 -23.04
C SER A 59 27.38 -24.21 -23.53
N SER A 60 28.34 -23.69 -24.29
CA SER A 60 29.55 -24.42 -24.70
C SER A 60 30.78 -23.57 -24.41
N PHE A 61 31.80 -24.12 -23.74
CA PHE A 61 33.10 -23.47 -23.49
C PHE A 61 34.12 -24.44 -22.84
N GLY A 62 35.39 -24.02 -22.80
CA GLY A 62 36.49 -24.75 -22.16
C GLY A 62 36.93 -26.00 -22.92
N ASN A 63 38.09 -26.56 -22.56
CA ASN A 63 38.82 -27.59 -23.31
C ASN A 63 39.04 -27.20 -24.79
N ASP A 64 39.55 -26.00 -25.03
CA ASP A 64 39.81 -25.44 -26.37
C ASP A 64 38.57 -25.32 -27.28
N ARG A 65 37.36 -25.50 -26.74
CA ARG A 65 36.12 -25.29 -27.49
C ARG A 65 35.91 -23.82 -27.78
N THR A 66 35.39 -23.51 -28.96
CA THR A 66 34.87 -22.18 -29.26
C THR A 66 33.61 -21.93 -28.41
N PRO A 67 33.57 -20.89 -27.57
CA PRO A 67 32.43 -20.68 -26.72
C PRO A 67 31.16 -20.29 -27.50
N GLU A 68 30.01 -20.85 -27.11
CA GLU A 68 28.73 -20.65 -27.79
C GLU A 68 27.67 -20.13 -26.82
N LEU A 69 27.05 -19.01 -27.19
CA LEU A 69 25.88 -18.47 -26.51
C LEU A 69 24.62 -19.01 -27.19
N ASN A 70 23.75 -19.63 -26.41
CA ASN A 70 22.45 -20.15 -26.83
C ASN A 70 21.35 -19.37 -26.12
N LEU A 71 20.54 -18.64 -26.90
CA LEU A 71 19.34 -17.94 -26.43
C LEU A 71 18.05 -18.54 -27.03
N ALA A 72 18.05 -19.86 -27.24
CA ALA A 72 16.96 -20.63 -27.82
C ALA A 72 16.37 -19.96 -29.08
N GLY A 73 15.08 -19.59 -29.05
CA GLY A 73 14.39 -18.94 -30.16
C GLY A 73 14.48 -17.41 -30.19
N GLN A 74 15.21 -16.78 -29.26
CA GLN A 74 15.26 -15.32 -29.14
C GLN A 74 16.09 -14.66 -30.27
N CYS A 75 17.21 -15.28 -30.62
CA CYS A 75 18.09 -14.81 -31.70
C CYS A 75 19.06 -15.93 -32.11
N ASN A 76 19.87 -15.69 -33.14
CA ASN A 76 20.91 -16.61 -33.57
C ASN A 76 22.27 -15.91 -33.61
N THR A 77 23.18 -16.39 -32.75
CA THR A 77 24.52 -15.85 -32.57
C THR A 77 25.42 -16.08 -33.79
N THR A 78 25.17 -17.14 -34.55
CA THR A 78 25.90 -17.47 -35.79
C THR A 78 25.62 -16.46 -36.91
N PHE A 79 24.39 -15.91 -36.95
CA PHE A 79 23.99 -14.90 -37.94
C PHE A 79 24.14 -13.46 -37.44
N GLY A 80 24.68 -13.25 -36.22
CA GLY A 80 24.86 -11.93 -35.63
C GLY A 80 23.56 -11.20 -35.30
N THR A 81 22.41 -11.89 -35.24
CA THR A 81 21.10 -11.25 -34.99
C THR A 81 20.88 -10.89 -33.53
N CYS A 82 21.75 -11.35 -32.63
CA CYS A 82 21.67 -11.11 -31.19
C CYS A 82 22.21 -9.74 -30.76
N THR A 83 22.82 -8.96 -31.66
CA THR A 83 23.37 -7.63 -31.32
C THR A 83 22.28 -6.62 -30.98
N VAL A 84 21.03 -6.88 -31.35
CA VAL A 84 19.86 -6.07 -31.00
C VAL A 84 19.68 -5.96 -29.47
N PHE A 85 20.11 -6.96 -28.71
CA PHE A 85 20.00 -6.95 -27.26
C PHE A 85 20.91 -5.92 -26.58
N SER A 86 21.86 -5.32 -27.30
CA SER A 86 22.73 -4.28 -26.73
C SER A 86 21.93 -3.11 -26.15
N ASP A 87 20.91 -2.65 -26.88
CA ASP A 87 20.04 -1.56 -26.43
C ASP A 87 19.08 -1.99 -25.32
N GLU A 88 18.58 -3.23 -25.37
CA GLU A 88 17.72 -3.78 -24.32
C GLU A 88 18.48 -3.95 -23.00
N ILE A 89 19.73 -4.41 -23.04
CA ILE A 89 20.61 -4.51 -21.88
C ILE A 89 20.84 -3.12 -21.26
N ARG A 90 21.17 -2.11 -22.09
CA ARG A 90 21.33 -0.73 -21.61
C ARG A 90 20.04 -0.18 -20.99
N SER A 91 18.88 -0.51 -21.58
CA SER A 91 17.57 -0.15 -21.04
C SER A 91 17.37 -0.75 -19.64
N CYS A 92 17.69 -2.02 -19.44
CA CYS A 92 17.68 -2.66 -18.12
C CYS A 92 18.62 -1.95 -17.13
N GLN A 93 19.87 -1.73 -17.52
CA GLN A 93 20.89 -1.11 -16.68
C GLN A 93 20.53 0.33 -16.29
N SER A 94 19.91 1.09 -17.19
CA SER A 94 19.41 2.46 -16.91
C SER A 94 18.33 2.50 -15.83
N ARG A 95 17.66 1.37 -15.59
CA ARG A 95 16.64 1.18 -14.53
C ARG A 95 17.24 0.61 -13.24
N GLY A 96 18.57 0.51 -13.15
CA GLY A 96 19.28 -0.04 -12.00
C GLY A 96 19.30 -1.58 -11.93
N ILE A 97 18.84 -2.26 -12.98
CA ILE A 97 18.82 -3.72 -13.05
C ILE A 97 20.20 -4.22 -13.48
N LYS A 98 20.78 -5.16 -12.72
CA LYS A 98 22.03 -5.81 -13.11
C LYS A 98 21.76 -6.92 -14.11
N VAL A 99 22.47 -6.92 -15.23
CA VAL A 99 22.35 -7.94 -16.26
C VAL A 99 23.62 -8.79 -16.27
N LEU A 100 23.49 -10.08 -15.93
CA LEU A 100 24.61 -11.01 -15.81
C LEU A 100 24.58 -12.01 -16.97
N LEU A 101 25.75 -12.43 -17.44
CA LEU A 101 25.87 -13.59 -18.31
C LEU A 101 25.83 -14.85 -17.46
N SER A 102 24.89 -15.76 -17.72
CA SER A 102 24.91 -17.08 -17.08
C SER A 102 25.69 -18.08 -17.93
N ILE A 103 26.68 -18.74 -17.32
CA ILE A 103 27.48 -19.81 -17.93
C ILE A 103 27.00 -21.17 -17.44
N GLY A 104 26.92 -22.14 -18.34
CA GLY A 104 26.59 -23.52 -18.02
C GLY A 104 25.19 -23.94 -18.47
N GLY A 105 24.33 -24.27 -17.50
CA GLY A 105 22.98 -24.81 -17.67
C GLY A 105 22.95 -26.35 -17.81
N GLY A 106 21.76 -26.93 -17.57
CA GLY A 106 21.55 -28.39 -17.56
C GLY A 106 21.78 -29.11 -18.90
N GLU A 107 21.80 -28.40 -20.03
CA GLU A 107 21.95 -29.01 -21.38
C GLU A 107 23.29 -28.68 -22.07
N GLY A 108 24.12 -27.80 -21.49
CA GLY A 108 25.37 -27.36 -22.11
C GLY A 108 26.49 -28.41 -22.20
N ASN A 109 27.49 -28.14 -23.04
CA ASN A 109 28.75 -28.87 -23.21
C ASN A 109 29.93 -28.00 -22.79
N TYR A 110 30.17 -27.93 -21.49
CA TYR A 110 31.22 -27.14 -20.88
C TYR A 110 32.06 -28.02 -19.95
N SER A 111 33.34 -27.69 -19.84
CA SER A 111 34.26 -28.24 -18.83
C SER A 111 35.58 -27.51 -18.89
N LEU A 112 36.28 -27.41 -17.76
CA LEU A 112 37.61 -26.83 -17.67
C LEU A 112 38.66 -27.93 -17.46
N SER A 113 39.73 -27.89 -18.24
CA SER A 113 40.84 -28.87 -18.21
C SER A 113 41.98 -28.46 -17.28
N SER A 114 42.14 -27.16 -17.01
CA SER A 114 43.24 -26.60 -16.21
C SER A 114 42.92 -25.18 -15.75
N ALA A 115 43.75 -24.64 -14.84
CA ALA A 115 43.70 -23.23 -14.47
C ALA A 115 44.00 -22.29 -15.67
N ASP A 116 44.85 -22.71 -16.61
CA ASP A 116 45.12 -21.95 -17.84
C ASP A 116 43.90 -21.91 -18.76
N ASP A 117 43.17 -23.02 -18.88
CA ASP A 117 41.90 -23.09 -19.60
C ASP A 117 40.84 -22.18 -18.94
N ALA A 118 40.75 -22.20 -17.60
CA ALA A 118 39.91 -21.28 -16.85
C ALA A 118 40.26 -19.80 -17.12
N ALA A 119 41.55 -19.46 -17.17
CA ALA A 119 42.02 -18.13 -17.51
C ALA A 119 41.71 -17.74 -18.96
N GLN A 120 41.80 -18.68 -19.91
CA GLN A 120 41.42 -18.46 -21.31
C GLN A 120 39.92 -18.18 -21.44
N VAL A 121 39.07 -18.96 -20.77
CA VAL A 121 37.62 -18.73 -20.72
C VAL A 121 37.30 -17.38 -20.06
N ALA A 122 37.96 -17.02 -18.96
CA ALA A 122 37.79 -15.72 -18.31
C ALA A 122 38.13 -14.56 -19.26
N ASN A 123 39.25 -14.66 -19.98
CA ASN A 123 39.64 -13.67 -20.99
C ASN A 123 38.63 -13.58 -22.14
N TYR A 124 38.08 -14.70 -22.58
CA TYR A 124 37.02 -14.70 -23.59
C TYR A 124 35.77 -13.96 -23.09
N ILE A 125 35.30 -14.27 -21.88
CA ILE A 125 34.12 -13.62 -21.28
C ILE A 125 34.39 -12.11 -21.11
N TRP A 126 35.56 -11.75 -20.60
CA TRP A 126 35.96 -10.36 -20.42
C TRP A 126 35.86 -9.55 -21.71
N ASN A 127 36.42 -10.08 -22.80
CA ASN A 127 36.49 -9.39 -24.09
C ASN A 127 35.15 -9.39 -24.86
N ASN A 128 34.32 -10.42 -24.70
CA ASN A 128 33.10 -10.57 -25.50
C ASN A 128 31.82 -10.09 -24.81
N PHE A 129 31.80 -10.02 -23.48
CA PHE A 129 30.60 -9.71 -22.70
C PHE A 129 30.80 -8.63 -21.63
N LEU A 130 32.02 -8.49 -21.09
CA LEU A 130 32.33 -7.49 -20.06
C LEU A 130 33.14 -6.32 -20.65
N GLY A 131 34.07 -5.74 -19.87
CA GLY A 131 34.75 -4.49 -20.18
C GLY A 131 36.00 -4.59 -21.07
N GLY A 132 36.30 -5.76 -21.65
CA GLY A 132 37.45 -5.95 -22.53
C GLY A 132 37.27 -5.30 -23.91
N HIS A 133 38.22 -5.55 -24.82
CA HIS A 133 38.27 -4.84 -26.10
C HIS A 133 37.01 -5.04 -26.94
N LEU A 134 36.44 -3.93 -27.42
CA LEU A 134 35.32 -3.91 -28.37
C LEU A 134 35.76 -4.52 -29.71
N SER A 135 35.65 -5.84 -29.84
CA SER A 135 35.67 -6.48 -31.15
C SER A 135 34.35 -6.17 -31.86
N SER A 136 34.37 -6.01 -33.19
CA SER A 136 33.14 -5.80 -33.98
C SER A 136 32.21 -7.02 -34.04
N LYS A 137 32.44 -8.04 -33.21
CA LYS A 137 31.79 -9.36 -33.25
C LYS A 137 31.25 -9.84 -31.89
N ARG A 138 31.11 -8.95 -30.90
CA ARG A 138 30.55 -9.33 -29.59
C ARG A 138 29.14 -9.94 -29.77
N PRO A 139 28.84 -11.11 -29.18
CA PRO A 139 27.59 -11.82 -29.43
C PRO A 139 26.32 -11.01 -29.13
N LEU A 140 26.36 -10.16 -28.10
CA LEU A 140 25.23 -9.31 -27.67
C LEU A 140 25.40 -7.84 -28.06
N GLY A 141 26.31 -7.55 -28.99
CA GLY A 141 26.68 -6.19 -29.34
C GLY A 141 27.64 -5.54 -28.34
N ASP A 142 27.68 -4.21 -28.35
CA ASP A 142 28.64 -3.40 -27.59
C ASP A 142 28.27 -3.15 -26.11
N ALA A 143 27.12 -3.65 -25.64
CA ALA A 143 26.75 -3.59 -24.24
C ALA A 143 27.76 -4.35 -23.36
N VAL A 144 27.99 -3.78 -22.19
CA VAL A 144 28.88 -4.32 -21.16
C VAL A 144 28.01 -4.87 -20.04
N LEU A 145 28.01 -6.19 -19.86
CA LEU A 145 27.27 -6.84 -18.79
C LEU A 145 27.89 -6.52 -17.42
N ASP A 146 27.07 -6.65 -16.37
CA ASP A 146 27.47 -6.32 -15.01
C ASP A 146 28.30 -7.43 -14.35
N GLY A 147 28.13 -8.68 -14.79
CA GLY A 147 28.76 -9.81 -14.14
C GLY A 147 28.55 -11.15 -14.82
N VAL A 148 28.95 -12.20 -14.11
CA VAL A 148 28.90 -13.60 -14.55
C VAL A 148 28.22 -14.43 -13.48
N ASP A 149 27.22 -15.20 -13.89
CA ASP A 149 26.53 -16.20 -13.09
C ASP A 149 27.01 -17.61 -13.43
N PHE A 150 27.36 -18.39 -12.42
CA PHE A 150 27.84 -19.76 -12.52
C PHE A 150 26.67 -20.72 -12.28
N ALA A 151 26.00 -21.14 -13.35
CA ALA A 151 24.94 -22.15 -13.33
C ALA A 151 25.50 -23.52 -13.76
N ILE A 152 26.34 -24.10 -12.91
CA ILE A 152 27.09 -25.33 -13.21
C ILE A 152 26.33 -26.54 -12.67
N ASP A 153 25.59 -27.23 -13.54
CA ASP A 153 24.67 -28.33 -13.16
C ASP A 153 25.19 -29.73 -13.55
N LYS A 154 26.43 -29.82 -14.06
CA LYS A 154 27.06 -31.09 -14.46
C LYS A 154 28.42 -31.24 -13.80
N ARG A 155 28.74 -32.47 -13.38
CA ARG A 155 30.12 -32.88 -13.01
C ARG A 155 31.03 -32.74 -14.23
N SER A 156 31.62 -31.56 -14.39
CA SER A 156 32.34 -31.15 -15.59
C SER A 156 33.67 -30.47 -15.23
N GLY A 157 34.61 -31.25 -14.71
CA GLY A 157 35.97 -30.77 -14.42
C GLY A 157 36.11 -30.02 -13.10
N GLN A 158 37.37 -29.82 -12.70
CA GLN A 158 37.80 -28.99 -11.57
C GLN A 158 37.95 -27.53 -12.07
N PHE A 159 38.47 -26.60 -11.26
CA PHE A 159 38.91 -25.25 -11.69
C PHE A 159 37.82 -24.14 -11.80
N TRP A 160 36.61 -24.36 -11.30
CA TRP A 160 35.59 -23.29 -11.21
C TRP A 160 36.02 -22.13 -10.29
N ASP A 161 36.80 -22.45 -9.26
CA ASP A 161 37.43 -21.50 -8.35
C ASP A 161 38.55 -20.71 -9.04
N ASP A 162 39.32 -21.33 -9.93
CA ASP A 162 40.28 -20.62 -10.79
C ASP A 162 39.58 -19.67 -11.77
N LEU A 163 38.46 -20.10 -12.37
CA LEU A 163 37.66 -19.23 -13.23
C LEU A 163 37.12 -18.02 -12.46
N ALA A 164 36.61 -18.22 -11.25
CA ALA A 164 36.15 -17.14 -10.37
C ALA A 164 37.30 -16.18 -10.01
N ARG A 165 38.49 -16.70 -9.66
CA ARG A 165 39.69 -15.88 -9.41
C ARG A 165 40.12 -15.08 -10.63
N ALA A 166 40.12 -15.70 -11.81
CA ALA A 166 40.51 -15.05 -13.06
C ALA A 166 39.53 -13.93 -13.44
N LEU A 167 38.22 -14.17 -13.36
CA LEU A 167 37.19 -13.16 -13.60
C LEU A 167 37.27 -12.00 -12.59
N ASN A 168 37.44 -12.31 -11.30
CA ASN A 168 37.61 -11.29 -10.27
C ASN A 168 38.91 -10.47 -10.46
N GLY A 169 39.94 -11.04 -11.12
CA GLY A 169 41.16 -10.32 -11.47
C GLY A 169 40.91 -9.08 -12.35
N PHE A 170 39.82 -9.07 -13.14
CA PHE A 170 39.44 -7.90 -13.93
C PHE A 170 38.71 -6.82 -13.12
N SER A 171 38.28 -7.11 -11.88
CA SER A 171 37.57 -6.15 -11.01
C SER A 171 38.38 -4.89 -10.69
N GLY A 172 39.70 -4.94 -10.80
CA GLY A 172 40.57 -3.76 -10.69
C GLY A 172 40.41 -2.75 -11.84
N GLN A 173 39.84 -3.15 -12.97
CA GLN A 173 39.53 -2.27 -14.11
C GLN A 173 38.06 -1.81 -14.06
N ARG A 174 37.14 -2.74 -13.81
CA ARG A 174 35.71 -2.49 -13.63
C ARG A 174 35.15 -3.59 -12.75
N LYS A 175 34.32 -3.25 -11.74
CA LYS A 175 33.66 -4.25 -10.88
C LYS A 175 32.96 -5.30 -11.76
N VAL A 176 33.38 -6.55 -11.62
CA VAL A 176 32.71 -7.73 -12.16
C VAL A 176 31.93 -8.36 -11.02
N TYR A 177 30.61 -8.43 -11.14
CA TYR A 177 29.80 -9.17 -10.19
C TYR A 177 29.90 -10.67 -10.46
N LEU A 178 30.07 -11.47 -9.41
CA LEU A 178 30.08 -12.93 -9.51
C LEU A 178 28.87 -13.50 -8.77
N ALA A 179 28.07 -14.30 -9.47
CA ALA A 179 26.94 -15.02 -8.90
C ALA A 179 27.10 -16.54 -9.08
N ALA A 180 26.55 -17.33 -8.16
CA ALA A 180 26.56 -18.79 -8.22
C ALA A 180 25.15 -19.35 -8.02
N ALA A 181 24.82 -20.39 -8.80
CA ALA A 181 23.56 -21.11 -8.72
C ALA A 181 23.75 -22.58 -8.28
N PRO A 182 24.22 -22.85 -7.04
CA PRO A 182 24.37 -24.22 -6.55
C PRO A 182 23.02 -24.91 -6.38
N GLN A 183 23.00 -26.24 -6.44
CA GLN A 183 21.86 -27.05 -6.03
C GLN A 183 21.70 -27.00 -4.49
N CYS A 184 20.48 -27.24 -3.97
CA CYS A 184 20.23 -27.03 -2.54
C CYS A 184 20.96 -27.98 -1.58
N LEU A 185 21.51 -29.10 -2.06
CA LEU A 185 22.32 -30.01 -1.24
C LEU A 185 23.61 -29.32 -0.84
N PHE A 186 23.91 -29.29 0.46
CA PHE A 186 25.10 -28.65 1.00
C PHE A 186 26.12 -29.68 1.52
N PRO A 187 27.42 -29.54 1.19
CA PRO A 187 27.96 -28.62 0.19
C PRO A 187 27.55 -29.03 -1.24
N ASP A 188 27.51 -28.06 -2.15
CA ASP A 188 27.21 -28.33 -3.56
C ASP A 188 28.35 -29.09 -4.24
N ASP A 189 28.00 -30.11 -5.03
CA ASP A 189 28.94 -31.03 -5.68
C ASP A 189 29.83 -30.38 -6.76
N HIS A 190 29.48 -29.17 -7.23
CA HIS A 190 30.12 -28.52 -8.38
C HIS A 190 30.80 -27.21 -8.00
N LEU A 191 30.14 -26.39 -7.20
CA LEU A 191 30.49 -25.02 -6.90
C LEU A 191 31.06 -24.81 -5.50
N ASP A 192 31.09 -25.82 -4.62
CA ASP A 192 31.59 -25.66 -3.24
C ASP A 192 33.01 -25.06 -3.19
N THR A 193 33.93 -25.55 -4.01
CA THR A 193 35.31 -25.01 -4.09
C THR A 193 35.34 -23.56 -4.54
N ALA A 194 34.49 -23.19 -5.50
CA ALA A 194 34.39 -21.83 -6.01
C ALA A 194 33.75 -20.89 -4.98
N ILE A 195 32.65 -21.31 -4.32
CA ILE A 195 31.96 -20.52 -3.30
C ILE A 195 32.88 -20.27 -2.08
N LYS A 196 33.69 -21.26 -1.69
CA LYS A 196 34.68 -21.15 -0.61
C LYS A 196 35.79 -20.12 -0.85
N THR A 197 35.95 -19.63 -2.08
CA THR A 197 36.88 -18.53 -2.37
C THR A 197 36.46 -17.20 -1.73
N GLY A 198 35.17 -17.05 -1.39
CA GLY A 198 34.61 -15.78 -0.89
C GLY A 198 34.45 -14.70 -1.95
N LEU A 199 34.63 -15.03 -3.23
CA LEU A 199 34.60 -14.06 -4.34
C LEU A 199 33.18 -13.80 -4.88
N PHE A 200 32.20 -14.64 -4.54
CA PHE A 200 30.84 -14.54 -5.06
C PHE A 200 30.04 -13.47 -4.31
N ASP A 201 29.60 -12.45 -5.05
CA ASP A 201 28.74 -11.38 -4.57
C ASP A 201 27.33 -11.90 -4.25
N TYR A 202 26.84 -12.87 -5.02
CA TYR A 202 25.49 -13.42 -4.92
C TYR A 202 25.49 -14.95 -4.98
N VAL A 203 24.65 -15.60 -4.17
CA VAL A 203 24.43 -17.05 -4.25
C VAL A 203 22.93 -17.33 -4.26
N TRP A 204 22.36 -17.74 -5.40
CA TRP A 204 20.97 -18.16 -5.51
C TRP A 204 20.88 -19.68 -5.49
N VAL A 205 20.69 -20.23 -4.29
CA VAL A 205 20.62 -21.68 -4.07
C VAL A 205 19.34 -22.23 -4.68
N GLN A 206 19.44 -23.23 -5.56
CA GLN A 206 18.32 -23.82 -6.27
C GLN A 206 17.57 -24.83 -5.38
N PHE A 207 16.47 -24.41 -4.77
CA PHE A 207 15.60 -25.25 -3.92
C PHE A 207 14.54 -26.01 -4.71
N PHE A 208 14.95 -26.63 -5.82
CA PHE A 208 14.08 -27.41 -6.68
C PHE A 208 14.85 -28.51 -7.41
N ASN A 209 14.12 -29.46 -8.00
CA ASN A 209 14.64 -30.69 -8.58
C ASN A 209 15.48 -31.59 -7.64
N ASN A 210 15.46 -31.33 -6.32
CA ASN A 210 16.20 -32.06 -5.29
C ASN A 210 15.32 -32.29 -4.04
N PRO A 211 14.55 -33.40 -4.00
CA PRO A 211 13.67 -33.74 -2.88
C PRO A 211 14.27 -33.65 -1.47
N PRO A 212 15.55 -33.99 -1.22
CA PRO A 212 16.10 -33.95 0.14
C PRO A 212 16.24 -32.54 0.76
N CYS A 213 16.20 -31.49 -0.05
CA CYS A 213 16.43 -30.11 0.41
C CYS A 213 15.42 -29.10 -0.13
N GLN A 214 14.50 -29.47 -1.01
CA GLN A 214 13.46 -28.58 -1.55
C GLN A 214 12.18 -28.55 -0.69
N TYR A 215 11.23 -27.70 -1.08
CA TYR A 215 9.86 -27.71 -0.53
C TYR A 215 9.06 -28.90 -1.06
N SER A 216 8.35 -29.61 -0.18
CA SER A 216 7.55 -30.80 -0.54
C SER A 216 6.28 -30.91 0.32
N GLY A 217 5.46 -29.86 0.33
CA GLY A 217 4.24 -29.77 1.15
C GLY A 217 4.45 -29.15 2.53
N ASP A 218 5.70 -29.10 2.99
CA ASP A 218 6.17 -28.30 4.12
C ASP A 218 7.58 -27.72 3.84
N ALA A 219 8.01 -26.80 4.71
CA ALA A 219 9.27 -26.07 4.58
C ALA A 219 10.45 -26.70 5.33
N VAL A 220 10.29 -27.85 6.01
CA VAL A 220 11.29 -28.35 6.97
C VAL A 220 12.64 -28.62 6.31
N ASN A 221 12.66 -29.37 5.20
CA ASN A 221 13.89 -29.71 4.49
C ASN A 221 14.56 -28.47 3.89
N LEU A 222 13.75 -27.57 3.32
CA LEU A 222 14.21 -26.29 2.78
C LEU A 222 14.86 -25.42 3.86
N LEU A 223 14.21 -25.24 5.00
CA LEU A 223 14.74 -24.41 6.09
C LEU A 223 16.01 -25.02 6.71
N ASN A 224 16.09 -26.36 6.81
CA ASN A 224 17.29 -27.04 7.27
C ASN A 224 18.48 -26.81 6.33
N ALA A 225 18.27 -26.93 5.01
CA ALA A 225 19.29 -26.64 4.02
C ALA A 225 19.64 -25.15 3.97
N TRP A 226 18.66 -24.25 4.05
CA TRP A 226 18.88 -22.79 4.14
C TRP A 226 19.82 -22.42 5.29
N ASN A 227 19.61 -23.00 6.47
CA ASN A 227 20.46 -22.77 7.64
C ASN A 227 21.92 -23.21 7.45
N GLN A 228 22.17 -24.19 6.57
CA GLN A 228 23.54 -24.56 6.18
C GLN A 228 24.11 -23.55 5.18
N TRP A 229 23.32 -23.14 4.20
CA TRP A 229 23.74 -22.20 3.16
C TRP A 229 24.08 -20.81 3.68
N ILE A 230 23.40 -20.30 4.72
CA ILE A 230 23.74 -19.01 5.32
C ILE A 230 25.11 -19.01 6.04
N THR A 231 25.78 -20.16 6.17
CA THR A 231 27.13 -20.24 6.75
C THR A 231 28.25 -19.93 5.75
N VAL A 232 27.95 -19.84 4.45
CA VAL A 232 28.97 -19.53 3.43
C VAL A 232 29.47 -18.08 3.55
N GLN A 233 30.61 -17.79 2.91
CA GLN A 233 31.24 -16.47 3.00
C GLN A 233 30.48 -15.36 2.28
N SER A 234 29.67 -15.68 1.27
CA SER A 234 28.86 -14.67 0.59
C SER A 234 27.87 -14.03 1.56
N GLU A 235 27.66 -12.72 1.42
CA GLU A 235 26.78 -11.92 2.28
C GLU A 235 25.37 -11.77 1.68
N GLN A 236 25.13 -12.28 0.47
CA GLN A 236 23.83 -12.19 -0.21
C GLN A 236 23.41 -13.54 -0.77
N ILE A 237 22.53 -14.20 -0.01
CA ILE A 237 21.96 -15.50 -0.32
C ILE A 237 20.50 -15.33 -0.75
N PHE A 238 20.17 -15.89 -1.90
CA PHE A 238 18.85 -15.86 -2.50
C PHE A 238 18.22 -17.26 -2.45
N LEU A 239 16.92 -17.29 -2.21
CA LEU A 239 16.11 -18.51 -2.35
C LEU A 239 15.77 -18.72 -3.84
N GLY A 240 16.40 -19.69 -4.49
CA GLY A 240 16.11 -20.05 -5.88
C GLY A 240 14.92 -20.98 -6.01
N LEU A 241 13.91 -20.59 -6.79
CA LEU A 241 12.65 -21.29 -6.96
C LEU A 241 12.24 -21.40 -8.44
N PRO A 242 11.47 -22.44 -8.80
CA PRO A 242 10.79 -22.47 -10.09
C PRO A 242 9.59 -21.50 -10.04
N ALA A 243 9.38 -20.75 -11.12
CA ALA A 243 8.30 -19.75 -11.19
C ALA A 243 6.91 -20.38 -11.42
N ALA A 244 6.86 -21.64 -11.83
CA ALA A 244 5.64 -22.44 -11.97
C ALA A 244 5.97 -23.94 -11.74
N PRO A 245 4.98 -24.80 -11.42
CA PRO A 245 5.20 -26.25 -11.27
C PRO A 245 5.89 -26.88 -12.48
N GLU A 246 5.55 -26.45 -13.68
CA GLU A 246 6.08 -26.98 -14.95
C GLU A 246 7.56 -26.64 -15.16
N ALA A 247 8.07 -25.59 -14.49
CA ALA A 247 9.47 -25.18 -14.61
C ALA A 247 10.44 -26.13 -13.88
N ALA A 248 9.95 -26.91 -12.92
CA ALA A 248 10.70 -27.94 -12.21
C ALA A 248 9.84 -29.20 -12.01
N PRO A 249 9.74 -30.07 -13.04
CA PRO A 249 8.89 -31.26 -12.98
C PRO A 249 9.24 -32.24 -11.86
N SER A 250 10.47 -32.19 -11.33
CA SER A 250 10.91 -33.02 -10.19
C SER A 250 10.55 -32.42 -8.81
N GLY A 251 9.78 -31.34 -8.80
CA GLY A 251 9.27 -30.69 -7.59
C GLY A 251 10.12 -29.52 -7.11
N GLY A 252 9.67 -28.90 -6.01
CA GLY A 252 10.28 -27.70 -5.42
C GLY A 252 9.53 -26.39 -5.70
N PHE A 253 8.45 -26.43 -6.49
CA PHE A 253 7.54 -25.29 -6.60
C PHE A 253 6.82 -25.03 -5.27
N ILE A 254 6.70 -23.76 -4.93
CA ILE A 254 6.02 -23.26 -3.74
C ILE A 254 4.95 -22.28 -4.23
N SER A 255 3.69 -22.43 -3.82
CA SER A 255 2.68 -21.41 -4.15
C SER A 255 3.06 -20.07 -3.53
N ALA A 256 2.58 -18.96 -4.10
CA ALA A 256 2.87 -17.63 -3.54
C ALA A 256 2.42 -17.52 -2.08
N ASP A 257 1.25 -18.07 -1.75
CA ASP A 257 0.72 -18.10 -0.38
C ASP A 257 1.64 -18.88 0.57
N ASP A 258 2.07 -20.08 0.19
CA ASP A 258 2.96 -20.90 1.02
C ASP A 258 4.34 -20.26 1.15
N LEU A 259 4.86 -19.65 0.09
CA LEU A 259 6.13 -18.92 0.13
C LEU A 259 6.03 -17.76 1.13
N ASN A 260 4.96 -16.96 1.02
CA ASN A 260 4.72 -15.78 1.85
C ASN A 260 4.44 -16.12 3.32
N THR A 261 3.78 -17.25 3.60
CA THR A 261 3.34 -17.58 4.97
C THR A 261 4.20 -18.63 5.67
N LYS A 262 4.87 -19.54 4.94
CA LYS A 262 5.58 -20.69 5.51
C LYS A 262 7.09 -20.68 5.30
N VAL A 263 7.62 -19.82 4.43
CA VAL A 263 9.06 -19.81 4.10
C VAL A 263 9.69 -18.44 4.32
N LEU A 264 9.20 -17.40 3.65
CA LEU A 264 9.77 -16.04 3.75
C LEU A 264 9.87 -15.54 5.20
N PRO A 265 8.89 -15.71 6.10
CA PRO A 265 9.00 -15.27 7.48
C PRO A 265 10.21 -15.86 8.22
N PHE A 266 10.62 -17.09 7.90
CA PHE A 266 11.73 -17.78 8.55
C PHE A 266 13.08 -17.41 7.94
N ILE A 267 13.17 -17.34 6.61
CA ILE A 267 14.46 -17.09 5.94
C ILE A 267 14.86 -15.61 5.98
N LYS A 268 13.88 -14.68 6.04
CA LYS A 268 14.12 -13.22 6.11
C LYS A 268 14.78 -12.77 7.41
N ILE A 269 14.75 -13.59 8.46
CA ILE A 269 15.44 -13.33 9.73
C ILE A 269 16.97 -13.41 9.55
N SER A 270 17.45 -14.12 8.52
CA SER A 270 18.88 -14.20 8.23
C SER A 270 19.40 -12.84 7.74
N PRO A 271 20.49 -12.29 8.34
CA PRO A 271 21.10 -11.06 7.85
C PRO A 271 21.70 -11.19 6.44
N LYS A 272 21.86 -12.43 5.96
CA LYS A 272 22.38 -12.75 4.61
C LYS A 272 21.28 -12.98 3.58
N TYR A 273 20.00 -12.94 3.98
CA TYR A 273 18.90 -13.04 3.02
C TYR A 273 18.90 -11.82 2.08
N ALA A 274 18.96 -12.08 0.79
CA ALA A 274 19.02 -11.05 -0.24
C ALA A 274 17.88 -11.14 -1.27
N GLY A 275 16.97 -12.12 -1.13
CA GLY A 275 15.77 -12.18 -1.96
C GLY A 275 15.45 -13.56 -2.52
N VAL A 276 14.76 -13.56 -3.66
CA VAL A 276 14.33 -14.77 -4.39
C VAL A 276 14.90 -14.75 -5.80
N MET A 277 15.38 -15.89 -6.29
CA MET A 277 15.71 -16.10 -7.69
C MET A 277 14.65 -16.99 -8.32
N LEU A 278 14.24 -16.69 -9.55
CA LEU A 278 13.21 -17.41 -10.27
C LEU A 278 13.75 -18.07 -11.54
N TRP A 279 13.46 -19.36 -11.68
CA TRP A 279 13.60 -20.14 -12.90
C TRP A 279 12.21 -20.38 -13.52
N ASN A 280 11.83 -19.73 -14.61
CA ASN A 280 12.49 -18.67 -15.37
C ASN A 280 11.42 -17.70 -15.92
N LYS A 281 11.79 -16.71 -16.75
CA LYS A 281 10.85 -15.70 -17.23
C LYS A 281 9.68 -16.27 -18.03
N PHE A 282 9.87 -17.36 -18.79
CA PHE A 282 8.78 -18.01 -19.53
C PHE A 282 7.65 -18.48 -18.62
N TYR A 283 8.00 -19.07 -17.48
CA TYR A 283 7.05 -19.59 -16.50
C TYR A 283 6.52 -18.53 -15.53
N ASP A 284 7.20 -17.40 -15.40
CA ASP A 284 6.76 -16.29 -14.56
C ASP A 284 5.63 -15.47 -15.23
N ASN A 285 4.41 -15.96 -15.05
CA ASN A 285 3.15 -15.36 -15.49
C ASN A 285 2.37 -14.76 -14.31
N GLY A 286 3.04 -13.96 -13.47
CA GLY A 286 2.45 -13.30 -12.30
C GLY A 286 2.92 -13.86 -10.96
N TYR A 287 3.83 -14.84 -10.97
CA TYR A 287 4.40 -15.37 -9.73
C TYR A 287 5.27 -14.31 -9.04
N SER A 288 6.12 -13.61 -9.78
CA SER A 288 6.91 -12.49 -9.24
C SER A 288 6.03 -11.35 -8.71
N ASP A 289 4.94 -11.02 -9.42
CA ASP A 289 3.97 -10.00 -8.98
C ASP A 289 3.35 -10.37 -7.63
N ALA A 290 2.95 -11.63 -7.45
CA ALA A 290 2.32 -12.13 -6.23
C ALA A 290 3.25 -12.15 -4.99
N ILE A 291 4.57 -12.23 -5.19
CA ILE A 291 5.54 -12.37 -4.09
C ILE A 291 6.34 -11.09 -3.83
N LYS A 292 6.38 -10.15 -4.77
CA LYS A 292 7.25 -8.95 -4.73
C LYS A 292 7.16 -8.15 -3.42
N GLY A 293 5.94 -7.92 -2.92
CA GLY A 293 5.72 -7.18 -1.67
C GLY A 293 6.29 -7.89 -0.44
N ASN A 294 6.34 -9.23 -0.46
CA ASN A 294 6.85 -10.03 0.65
C ASN A 294 8.34 -10.37 0.50
N VAL A 295 8.87 -10.43 -0.72
CA VAL A 295 10.31 -10.63 -0.97
C VAL A 295 11.12 -9.43 -0.50
N THR A 296 10.58 -8.22 -0.72
CA THR A 296 11.19 -6.97 -0.28
C THR A 296 11.04 -6.79 1.25
N ASN A 297 12.06 -6.25 1.91
CA ASN A 297 11.95 -5.84 3.32
C ASN A 297 11.30 -4.45 3.38
N TYR A 298 10.01 -4.38 3.02
CA TYR A 298 9.22 -3.14 2.94
C TYR A 298 9.45 -2.22 4.14
N ILE A 299 9.24 -2.71 5.36
CA ILE A 299 9.40 -1.90 6.59
C ILE A 299 10.82 -1.33 6.72
N TRP A 300 11.85 -2.12 6.38
CA TRP A 300 13.23 -1.65 6.43
C TRP A 300 13.50 -0.59 5.36
N ASN A 301 13.12 -0.89 4.11
CA ASN A 301 13.43 -0.07 2.95
C ASN A 301 12.69 1.26 2.93
N ASP A 302 11.46 1.28 3.41
CA ASP A 302 10.60 2.45 3.33
C ASP A 302 10.62 3.30 4.61
N PHE A 303 10.97 2.71 5.77
CA PHE A 303 10.81 3.40 7.06
C PHE A 303 12.03 3.38 7.98
N LEU A 304 12.83 2.30 8.03
CA LEU A 304 13.86 2.11 9.08
C LEU A 304 15.31 2.33 8.62
N GLY A 305 15.53 2.56 7.32
CA GLY A 305 16.80 3.06 6.80
C GLY A 305 17.38 2.31 5.60
N GLY A 306 16.61 1.42 4.98
CA GLY A 306 16.94 0.92 3.66
C GLY A 306 16.70 1.97 2.57
N GLN A 307 17.10 1.66 1.35
CA GLN A 307 16.96 2.55 0.20
C GLN A 307 15.74 2.15 -0.60
N SER A 308 14.67 2.94 -0.47
CA SER A 308 13.49 2.84 -1.33
C SER A 308 13.36 4.08 -2.21
N THR A 309 12.84 3.91 -3.42
CA THR A 309 12.51 5.02 -4.31
C THR A 309 11.14 5.64 -3.99
N SER A 310 10.30 4.98 -3.18
CA SER A 310 8.99 5.50 -2.79
C SER A 310 9.02 6.42 -1.58
N CYS A 311 10.05 6.34 -0.72
CA CYS A 311 10.29 7.19 0.46
C CYS A 311 8.99 7.81 1.04
N PRO A 312 8.08 7.00 1.63
CA PRO A 312 6.74 7.46 1.99
C PRO A 312 6.71 8.65 2.97
N LEU A 313 7.79 8.82 3.75
CA LEU A 313 7.99 9.92 4.70
C LEU A 313 9.09 10.90 4.24
N GLY A 314 9.41 10.94 2.94
CA GLY A 314 10.51 11.72 2.41
C GLY A 314 11.88 11.15 2.83
N ASP A 315 12.80 12.02 3.23
CA ASP A 315 14.13 11.65 3.74
C ASP A 315 14.14 11.26 5.22
N ALA A 316 12.99 11.32 5.89
CA ALA A 316 12.86 10.95 7.28
C ALA A 316 12.94 9.42 7.46
N ILE A 317 13.75 8.99 8.41
CA ILE A 317 13.89 7.57 8.76
C ILE A 317 13.46 7.38 10.21
N LEU A 318 12.47 6.52 10.42
CA LEU A 318 11.95 6.18 11.74
C LEU A 318 13.01 5.45 12.58
N ASP A 319 12.98 5.72 13.89
CA ASP A 319 13.86 5.08 14.86
C ASP A 319 13.41 3.67 15.24
N GLY A 320 12.14 3.33 14.99
CA GLY A 320 11.55 2.10 15.52
C GLY A 320 10.14 1.82 15.03
N VAL A 321 9.57 0.74 15.56
CA VAL A 321 8.23 0.24 15.23
C VAL A 321 7.47 -0.01 16.54
N ASP A 322 6.24 0.52 16.60
CA ASP A 322 5.31 0.30 17.71
C ASP A 322 4.24 -0.74 17.31
N PHE A 323 4.02 -1.73 18.17
CA PHE A 323 3.06 -2.80 17.99
C PHE A 323 1.77 -2.44 18.72
N VAL A 324 0.77 -1.97 17.98
CA VAL A 324 -0.58 -1.66 18.49
C VAL A 324 -1.57 -2.62 17.83
N ILE A 325 -1.77 -3.79 18.44
CA ILE A 325 -2.58 -4.88 17.88
C ILE A 325 -3.80 -5.10 18.76
N ASP A 326 -4.93 -4.50 18.35
CA ASP A 326 -6.19 -4.59 19.11
C ASP A 326 -7.15 -5.67 18.55
N LEU A 327 -6.88 -6.18 17.35
CA LEU A 327 -7.68 -7.21 16.66
C LEU A 327 -6.76 -8.19 15.90
N GLY A 328 -7.15 -9.46 15.82
CA GLY A 328 -6.47 -10.49 15.01
C GLY A 328 -5.96 -11.68 15.83
N SER A 329 -5.16 -12.55 15.21
CA SER A 329 -4.52 -13.67 15.93
C SER A 329 -3.31 -13.19 16.73
N GLY A 330 -3.14 -13.66 17.97
CA GLY A 330 -1.92 -13.43 18.78
C GLY A 330 -0.68 -14.24 18.34
N GLN A 331 -0.62 -14.67 17.07
CA GLN A 331 0.44 -15.53 16.53
C GLN A 331 1.43 -14.72 15.68
N PHE A 332 2.70 -15.13 15.68
CA PHE A 332 3.79 -14.64 14.82
C PHE A 332 4.27 -13.20 15.06
N TRP A 333 3.71 -12.47 16.03
CA TRP A 333 4.21 -11.14 16.41
C TRP A 333 5.62 -11.19 17.01
N ASP A 334 5.97 -12.29 17.66
CA ASP A 334 7.30 -12.58 18.18
C ASP A 334 8.33 -12.82 17.06
N ASP A 335 7.92 -13.45 15.95
CA ASP A 335 8.73 -13.58 14.75
C ASP A 335 8.97 -12.23 14.07
N LEU A 336 7.93 -11.39 13.96
CA LEU A 336 8.07 -10.04 13.43
C LEU A 336 9.01 -9.19 14.31
N ALA A 337 8.90 -9.28 15.63
CA ALA A 337 9.81 -8.60 16.56
C ALA A 337 11.26 -9.07 16.38
N ARG A 338 11.50 -10.38 16.22
CA ARG A 338 12.82 -10.94 15.91
C ARG A 338 13.37 -10.43 14.58
N ALA A 339 12.55 -10.40 13.53
CA ALA A 339 12.94 -9.91 12.22
C ALA A 339 13.31 -8.42 12.25
N LEU A 340 12.49 -7.58 12.88
CA LEU A 340 12.76 -6.14 13.02
C LEU A 340 14.00 -5.87 13.88
N ASN A 341 14.16 -6.59 14.99
CA ASN A 341 15.36 -6.49 15.82
C ASN A 341 16.62 -6.97 15.08
N GLY A 342 16.50 -7.91 14.14
CA GLY A 342 17.60 -8.36 13.29
C GLY A 342 18.26 -7.22 12.50
N PHE A 343 17.52 -6.17 12.17
CA PHE A 343 18.06 -4.97 11.51
C PHE A 343 18.92 -4.10 12.44
N SER A 344 18.88 -4.31 13.76
CA SER A 344 19.69 -3.56 14.74
C SER A 344 21.20 -3.71 14.53
N GLY A 345 21.65 -4.70 13.76
CA GLY A 345 23.05 -4.81 13.32
C GLY A 345 23.48 -3.73 12.32
N GLN A 346 22.54 -3.06 11.64
CA GLN A 346 22.80 -1.98 10.68
C GLN A 346 22.60 -0.61 11.34
N ARG A 347 21.44 -0.41 11.96
CA ARG A 347 21.08 0.75 12.79
C ARG A 347 20.16 0.25 13.90
N LYS A 348 20.37 0.70 15.14
CA LYS A 348 19.47 0.36 16.26
C LYS A 348 18.02 0.66 15.88
N VAL A 349 17.19 -0.38 15.84
CA VAL A 349 15.75 -0.29 15.71
C VAL A 349 15.13 -0.42 17.09
N TYR A 350 14.33 0.58 17.49
CA TYR A 350 13.58 0.51 18.73
C TYR A 350 12.27 -0.25 18.52
N LEU A 351 11.95 -1.19 19.41
CA LEU A 351 10.68 -1.88 19.39
C LEU A 351 9.83 -1.44 20.57
N ALA A 352 8.58 -1.09 20.29
CA ALA A 352 7.62 -0.74 21.30
C ALA A 352 6.34 -1.56 21.17
N ALA A 353 5.63 -1.79 22.28
CA ALA A 353 4.37 -2.52 22.30
C ALA A 353 3.32 -1.77 23.13
N ALA A 354 2.09 -1.73 22.63
CA ALA A 354 0.93 -1.15 23.31
C ALA A 354 -0.11 -2.22 23.66
N PRO A 355 0.16 -3.15 24.59
CA PRO A 355 -0.82 -4.17 24.97
C PRO A 355 -2.00 -3.56 25.72
N GLN A 356 -3.15 -4.25 25.70
CA GLN A 356 -4.28 -3.96 26.58
C GLN A 356 -3.90 -4.26 28.04
N CYS A 357 -4.56 -3.64 29.03
CA CYS A 357 -4.15 -3.81 30.43
C CYS A 357 -4.38 -5.20 31.03
N LEU A 358 -5.11 -6.10 30.36
CA LEU A 358 -5.26 -7.49 30.80
C LEU A 358 -3.92 -8.21 30.75
N PHE A 359 -3.65 -9.07 31.72
CA PHE A 359 -2.40 -9.80 31.80
C PHE A 359 -2.63 -11.33 31.91
N PRO A 360 -2.06 -12.14 31.00
CA PRO A 360 -1.34 -11.71 29.79
C PRO A 360 -2.26 -11.00 28.79
N ASP A 361 -1.67 -10.23 27.87
CA ASP A 361 -2.40 -9.66 26.73
C ASP A 361 -2.65 -10.74 25.67
N ASP A 362 -3.87 -10.81 25.14
CA ASP A 362 -4.27 -11.89 24.23
C ASP A 362 -3.58 -11.84 22.86
N HIS A 363 -2.96 -10.71 22.50
CA HIS A 363 -2.35 -10.50 21.19
C HIS A 363 -0.82 -10.45 21.25
N LEU A 364 -0.24 -9.70 22.19
CA LEU A 364 1.18 -9.35 22.23
C LEU A 364 2.00 -10.11 23.28
N ASP A 365 1.39 -10.98 24.10
CA ASP A 365 2.10 -11.70 25.17
C ASP A 365 3.31 -12.50 24.65
N THR A 366 3.15 -13.25 23.56
CA THR A 366 4.23 -14.03 22.94
C THR A 366 5.39 -13.14 22.47
N ALA A 367 5.08 -11.99 21.88
CA ALA A 367 6.06 -11.01 21.40
C ALA A 367 6.79 -10.33 22.56
N ILE A 368 6.07 -9.87 23.58
CA ILE A 368 6.67 -9.19 24.74
C ILE A 368 7.59 -10.15 25.52
N LYS A 369 7.25 -11.43 25.61
CA LYS A 369 8.08 -12.48 26.22
C LYS A 369 9.40 -12.75 25.51
N THR A 370 9.62 -12.22 24.31
CA THR A 370 10.92 -12.32 23.64
C THR A 370 12.01 -11.47 24.29
N GLY A 371 11.63 -10.48 25.12
CA GLY A 371 12.56 -9.52 25.71
C GLY A 371 13.13 -8.49 24.73
N LEU A 372 12.61 -8.43 23.50
CA LEU A 372 13.11 -7.53 22.44
C LEU A 372 12.53 -6.12 22.48
N PHE A 373 11.46 -5.89 23.25
CA PHE A 373 10.76 -4.61 23.29
C PHE A 373 11.44 -3.63 24.26
N ASP A 374 11.96 -2.54 23.70
CA ASP A 374 12.59 -1.44 24.43
C ASP A 374 11.57 -0.68 25.29
N TYR A 375 10.32 -0.55 24.81
CA TYR A 375 9.23 0.16 25.49
C TYR A 375 7.95 -0.66 25.52
N VAL A 376 7.23 -0.65 26.64
CA VAL A 376 5.89 -1.26 26.74
C VAL A 376 4.91 -0.24 27.34
N TRP A 377 4.00 0.29 26.54
CA TRP A 377 2.98 1.25 26.97
C TRP A 377 1.62 0.56 27.12
N VAL A 378 1.38 0.03 28.32
CA VAL A 378 0.16 -0.73 28.64
C VAL A 378 -1.06 0.20 28.65
N GLN A 379 -2.10 -0.14 27.89
CA GLN A 379 -3.32 0.65 27.75
C GLN A 379 -4.28 0.41 28.94
N PHE A 380 -4.23 1.27 29.97
CA PHE A 380 -5.08 1.18 31.17
C PHE A 380 -6.44 1.88 31.00
N TYR A 381 -7.10 1.66 29.87
CA TYR A 381 -8.39 2.27 29.52
C TYR A 381 -9.22 1.37 28.62
N ASN A 382 -10.51 1.69 28.50
CA ASN A 382 -11.51 0.88 27.81
C ASN A 382 -11.67 -0.57 28.31
N ASN A 383 -11.13 -0.91 29.49
CA ASN A 383 -11.24 -2.23 30.09
C ASN A 383 -11.49 -2.17 31.62
N PRO A 384 -12.73 -2.42 32.10
CA PRO A 384 -13.09 -2.25 33.51
C PRO A 384 -12.37 -3.20 34.48
N LEU A 385 -11.79 -4.30 33.98
CA LEU A 385 -11.10 -5.28 34.83
C LEU A 385 -9.71 -4.79 35.29
N CYS A 386 -9.11 -3.85 34.56
CA CYS A 386 -7.75 -3.40 34.82
C CYS A 386 -7.57 -1.87 34.74
N GLN A 387 -8.58 -1.09 34.35
CA GLN A 387 -8.50 0.38 34.33
C GLN A 387 -8.75 1.04 35.70
N TYR A 388 -8.62 2.37 35.75
CA TYR A 388 -9.07 3.19 36.87
C TYR A 388 -10.59 3.43 36.81
N SER A 389 -11.29 3.17 37.92
CA SER A 389 -12.76 3.27 38.02
C SER A 389 -13.21 3.94 39.32
N GLY A 390 -12.58 5.06 39.68
CA GLY A 390 -12.85 5.80 40.92
C GLY A 390 -11.93 5.42 42.09
N ASP A 391 -11.25 4.28 41.98
CA ASP A 391 -10.13 3.87 42.81
C ASP A 391 -9.03 3.19 41.97
N ALA A 392 -7.83 3.08 42.53
CA ALA A 392 -6.66 2.57 41.84
C ALA A 392 -6.48 1.04 41.94
N GLY A 393 -7.36 0.31 42.62
CA GLY A 393 -7.13 -1.09 43.00
C GLY A 393 -6.93 -2.04 41.81
N ASN A 394 -7.81 -1.98 40.80
CA ASN A 394 -7.71 -2.82 39.61
C ASN A 394 -6.48 -2.47 38.77
N LEU A 395 -6.25 -1.17 38.54
CA LEU A 395 -5.07 -0.65 37.85
C LEU A 395 -3.77 -1.10 38.51
N LEU A 396 -3.64 -0.91 39.82
CA LEU A 396 -2.41 -1.27 40.54
C LEU A 396 -2.19 -2.80 40.58
N ARG A 397 -3.27 -3.60 40.60
CA ARG A 397 -3.16 -5.06 40.50
C ARG A 397 -2.58 -5.48 39.15
N ALA A 398 -3.13 -4.96 38.05
CA ALA A 398 -2.64 -5.23 36.71
C ALA A 398 -1.22 -4.67 36.49
N TRP A 399 -0.93 -3.47 36.98
CA TRP A 399 0.42 -2.88 36.96
C TRP A 399 1.48 -3.80 37.57
N ASN A 400 1.19 -4.40 38.73
CA ASN A 400 2.11 -5.33 39.39
C ASN A 400 2.37 -6.60 38.58
N GLN A 401 1.45 -7.01 37.71
CA GLN A 401 1.67 -8.12 36.79
C GLN A 401 2.55 -7.67 35.63
N TRP A 402 2.24 -6.52 35.03
CA TRP A 402 2.99 -5.99 33.89
C TRP A 402 4.46 -5.72 34.20
N ILE A 403 4.82 -5.26 35.41
CA ILE A 403 6.23 -5.06 35.78
C ILE A 403 7.07 -6.35 35.87
N THR A 404 6.46 -7.52 35.69
CA THR A 404 7.17 -8.80 35.64
C THR A 404 7.75 -9.13 34.26
N VAL A 405 7.33 -8.47 33.18
CA VAL A 405 7.81 -8.75 31.80
C VAL A 405 9.26 -8.34 31.59
N GLU A 406 9.93 -8.86 30.57
CA GLU A 406 11.38 -8.68 30.36
C GLU A 406 11.81 -7.27 29.89
N SER A 407 10.88 -6.36 29.62
CA SER A 407 11.19 -4.96 29.28
C SER A 407 11.58 -4.14 30.52
N ASN A 408 12.51 -3.20 30.31
CA ASN A 408 13.01 -2.29 31.35
C ASN A 408 12.28 -0.96 31.42
N GLN A 409 11.43 -0.62 30.43
CA GLN A 409 10.65 0.61 30.43
C GLN A 409 9.17 0.35 30.15
N ILE A 410 8.38 0.41 31.22
CA ILE A 410 6.93 0.19 31.19
C ILE A 410 6.23 1.51 31.49
N PHE A 411 5.38 1.92 30.58
CA PHE A 411 4.63 3.16 30.64
C PHE A 411 3.18 2.89 31.03
N LEU A 412 2.62 3.78 31.85
CA LEU A 412 1.20 3.82 32.13
C LEU A 412 0.49 4.52 30.97
N GLY A 413 -0.20 3.78 30.10
CA GLY A 413 -1.03 4.33 29.04
C GLY A 413 -2.38 4.79 29.56
N LEU A 414 -2.72 6.07 29.35
CA LEU A 414 -3.97 6.69 29.80
C LEU A 414 -4.62 7.49 28.67
N PRO A 415 -5.93 7.67 28.70
CA PRO A 415 -6.59 8.61 27.81
C PRO A 415 -6.29 10.03 28.28
N ALA A 416 -6.10 10.96 27.34
CA ALA A 416 -5.81 12.36 27.65
C ALA A 416 -7.05 13.14 28.13
N ALA A 417 -8.24 12.63 27.82
CA ALA A 417 -9.54 13.14 28.28
C ALA A 417 -10.55 11.99 28.37
N PRO A 418 -11.67 12.11 29.12
CA PRO A 418 -12.71 11.08 29.19
C PRO A 418 -13.24 10.63 27.81
N GLU A 419 -13.34 11.55 26.87
CA GLU A 419 -13.87 11.31 25.52
C GLU A 419 -12.94 10.43 24.66
N ALA A 420 -11.65 10.38 25.00
CA ALA A 420 -10.67 9.56 24.28
C ALA A 420 -10.78 8.06 24.61
N ALA A 421 -11.49 7.70 25.68
CA ALA A 421 -11.76 6.32 26.08
C ALA A 421 -13.23 6.18 26.55
N PRO A 422 -14.17 5.98 25.62
CA PRO A 422 -15.60 5.94 25.92
C PRO A 422 -16.00 4.88 26.95
N SER A 423 -15.23 3.80 27.08
CA SER A 423 -15.45 2.71 28.04
C SER A 423 -14.75 2.94 29.39
N GLY A 424 -14.13 4.10 29.60
CA GLY A 424 -13.54 4.56 30.86
C GLY A 424 -12.02 4.41 30.95
N GLY A 425 -11.47 4.72 32.12
CA GLY A 425 -10.03 4.69 32.41
C GLY A 425 -9.34 6.06 32.47
N PHE A 426 -10.05 7.16 32.21
CA PHE A 426 -9.54 8.50 32.47
C PHE A 426 -9.33 8.72 33.97
N ILE A 427 -8.20 9.32 34.32
CA ILE A 427 -7.82 9.64 35.70
C ILE A 427 -7.69 11.16 35.80
N CYS A 428 -8.38 11.78 36.75
CA CYS A 428 -8.16 13.19 37.00
C CYS A 428 -6.70 13.43 37.43
N ALA A 429 -6.11 14.57 37.04
CA ALA A 429 -4.70 14.84 37.32
C ALA A 429 -4.36 14.72 38.82
N ASP A 430 -5.21 15.25 39.70
CA ASP A 430 -5.03 15.16 41.15
C ASP A 430 -5.04 13.70 41.64
N ASP A 431 -5.96 12.87 41.13
CA ASP A 431 -6.05 11.45 41.46
C ASP A 431 -4.86 10.66 40.92
N LEU A 432 -4.42 10.93 39.70
CA LEU A 432 -3.23 10.33 39.12
C LEU A 432 -2.01 10.66 40.00
N ILE A 433 -1.81 11.95 40.32
CA ILE A 433 -0.66 12.43 41.11
C ILE A 433 -0.67 11.88 42.53
N THR A 434 -1.83 11.81 43.18
CA THR A 434 -1.91 11.49 44.61
C THR A 434 -2.19 10.01 44.91
N LYS A 435 -2.90 9.31 44.03
CA LYS A 435 -3.37 7.93 44.28
C LYS A 435 -2.67 6.86 43.44
N VAL A 436 -2.12 7.21 42.28
CA VAL A 436 -1.56 6.22 41.33
C VAL A 436 -0.04 6.36 41.19
N LEU A 437 0.44 7.56 40.82
CA LEU A 437 1.87 7.82 40.59
C LEU A 437 2.78 7.43 41.77
N PRO A 438 2.42 7.66 43.06
CA PRO A 438 3.29 7.29 44.17
C PRO A 438 3.57 5.78 44.25
N PHE A 439 2.62 4.95 43.82
CA PHE A 439 2.78 3.49 43.82
C PHE A 439 3.57 3.02 42.60
N ILE A 440 3.17 3.44 41.40
CA ILE A 440 3.79 2.91 40.17
C ILE A 440 5.24 3.40 39.98
N LYS A 441 5.57 4.62 40.44
CA LYS A 441 6.93 5.18 40.41
C LYS A 441 7.92 4.46 41.32
N SER A 442 7.45 3.62 42.24
CA SER A 442 8.34 2.80 43.08
C SER A 442 9.00 1.65 42.32
N SER A 443 8.45 1.27 41.16
CA SER A 443 9.04 0.25 40.30
C SER A 443 10.24 0.80 39.53
N PRO A 444 11.41 0.12 39.52
CA PRO A 444 12.55 0.53 38.71
C PRO A 444 12.30 0.44 37.20
N LYS A 445 11.22 -0.25 36.78
CA LYS A 445 10.80 -0.37 35.38
C LYS A 445 9.84 0.73 34.93
N TYR A 446 9.45 1.66 35.80
CA TYR A 446 8.55 2.75 35.43
C TYR A 446 9.23 3.68 34.41
N GLY A 447 8.71 3.69 33.17
CA GLY A 447 9.20 4.52 32.06
C GLY A 447 8.53 5.88 31.94
N GLY A 448 7.27 6.01 32.39
CA GLY A 448 6.51 7.25 32.30
C GLY A 448 5.00 7.05 32.15
N VAL A 449 4.33 8.09 31.65
CA VAL A 449 2.91 8.06 31.27
C VAL A 449 2.81 8.30 29.77
N MET A 450 2.12 7.42 29.06
CA MET A 450 1.76 7.56 27.63
C MET A 450 0.31 8.06 27.54
N LEU A 451 0.02 9.00 26.64
CA LEU A 451 -1.31 9.60 26.52
C LEU A 451 -1.96 9.33 25.16
N TRP A 452 -3.16 8.75 25.18
CA TRP A 452 -4.03 8.56 24.03
C TRP A 452 -5.15 9.61 24.03
N SER A 453 -5.20 10.59 23.14
CA SER A 453 -4.21 10.95 22.13
C SER A 453 -4.02 12.47 22.13
N LYS A 454 -3.02 12.98 21.38
CA LYS A 454 -2.72 14.43 21.34
C LYS A 454 -3.92 15.30 20.96
N GLY A 455 -4.87 14.78 20.17
CA GLY A 455 -6.08 15.51 19.79
C GLY A 455 -7.00 15.84 20.97
N PHE A 456 -6.96 15.04 22.04
CA PHE A 456 -7.77 15.22 23.25
C PHE A 456 -7.01 15.93 24.38
N ASP A 457 -5.69 16.06 24.28
CA ASP A 457 -4.87 16.70 25.30
C ASP A 457 -5.01 18.24 25.26
N ASN A 458 -5.95 18.74 26.06
CA ASN A 458 -6.20 20.17 26.30
C ASN A 458 -5.50 20.67 27.59
N GLY A 459 -4.22 20.31 27.74
CA GLY A 459 -3.40 20.69 28.90
C GLY A 459 -3.42 19.68 30.06
N TYR A 460 -3.92 18.47 29.82
CA TYR A 460 -3.84 17.37 30.78
C TYR A 460 -2.38 16.94 30.98
N SER A 461 -1.60 16.84 29.90
CA SER A 461 -0.17 16.51 29.99
C SER A 461 0.63 17.53 30.82
N ASP A 462 0.28 18.82 30.73
CA ASP A 462 0.87 19.89 31.54
C ASP A 462 0.46 19.78 33.01
N ALA A 463 -0.80 19.43 33.27
CA ALA A 463 -1.32 19.27 34.62
C ALA A 463 -0.61 18.12 35.37
N ILE A 464 -0.41 16.98 34.73
CA ILE A 464 0.24 15.81 35.35
C ILE A 464 1.76 15.96 35.50
N LYS A 465 2.38 16.91 34.77
CA LYS A 465 3.78 17.33 34.94
C LYS A 465 3.98 18.31 36.11
N GLY A 466 2.91 18.81 36.73
CA GLY A 466 2.96 19.68 37.91
C GLY A 466 3.10 21.18 37.62
N ASN A 467 2.82 21.64 36.40
CA ASN A 467 3.11 23.03 35.98
C ASN A 467 1.96 24.04 36.11
N ARG A 468 0.74 23.68 36.53
CA ARG A 468 -0.31 24.66 36.90
C ARG A 468 -1.26 24.14 37.98
N SER A 469 -1.63 25.06 38.88
CA SER A 469 -2.62 24.88 39.94
C SER A 469 -4.05 24.76 39.40
N LYS A 470 -4.75 23.71 39.86
CA LYS A 470 -6.22 23.55 39.92
C LYS A 470 -6.97 23.50 38.58
N MET A 471 -7.08 22.31 38.00
CA MET A 471 -8.34 21.87 37.38
C MET A 471 -8.91 20.74 38.23
N ALA A 472 -9.53 21.14 39.34
CA ALA A 472 -10.27 20.24 40.20
C ALA A 472 -11.55 19.81 39.49
N CYS A 473 -11.77 18.50 39.44
CA CYS A 473 -13.04 17.90 39.07
C CYS A 473 -14.11 18.35 40.08
N GLN A 474 -14.72 19.53 39.89
CA GLN A 474 -15.78 20.02 40.77
C GLN A 474 -17.14 20.08 40.04
N ALA A 475 -17.94 19.07 40.39
CA ALA A 475 -19.37 19.11 40.64
C ALA A 475 -20.27 19.87 39.64
N LYS A 476 -20.84 19.12 38.70
CA LYS A 476 -22.17 19.40 38.14
C LYS A 476 -23.11 18.20 38.27
N ALA A 477 -23.24 17.69 39.49
CA ALA A 477 -24.22 16.66 39.86
C ALA A 477 -25.68 17.16 39.84
N LEU A 478 -25.93 18.46 39.60
CA LEU A 478 -27.28 19.05 39.63
C LEU A 478 -27.91 19.24 38.24
N THR A 479 -27.16 19.03 37.16
CA THR A 479 -27.65 19.09 35.76
C THR A 479 -27.97 17.72 35.16
N LEU A 480 -27.72 16.63 35.91
CA LEU A 480 -27.82 15.25 35.43
C LEU A 480 -29.28 14.75 35.28
N LEU A 481 -30.26 15.41 35.91
CA LEU A 481 -31.68 15.05 35.79
C LEU A 481 -32.39 15.69 34.59
N LEU A 482 -31.85 16.75 33.99
CA LEU A 482 -32.39 17.32 32.75
C LEU A 482 -31.69 16.79 31.47
N SER A 483 -30.51 16.18 31.60
CA SER A 483 -29.71 15.69 30.46
C SER A 483 -30.01 14.25 30.06
N ILE A 484 -30.64 13.44 30.92
CA ILE A 484 -31.07 12.07 30.57
C ILE A 484 -32.19 12.07 29.50
N PHE A 485 -32.91 13.18 29.33
CA PHE A 485 -33.87 13.33 28.23
C PHE A 485 -33.27 13.83 26.91
N ALA A 486 -32.02 14.32 26.90
CA ALA A 486 -31.40 14.89 25.69
C ALA A 486 -30.42 13.94 24.98
N VAL A 487 -29.91 12.90 25.65
CA VAL A 487 -28.87 12.00 25.10
C VAL A 487 -29.44 10.86 24.26
N SER A 488 -30.76 10.79 24.06
CA SER A 488 -31.34 9.87 23.06
C SER A 488 -31.21 10.38 21.61
N LEU A 489 -30.50 11.50 21.36
CA LEU A 489 -30.57 12.23 20.08
C LEU A 489 -29.24 12.76 19.50
N CYS A 490 -28.06 12.40 20.02
CA CYS A 490 -26.79 12.79 19.38
C CYS A 490 -26.07 11.58 18.79
N LYS A 491 -26.21 11.40 17.46
CA LYS A 491 -25.37 10.53 16.63
C LYS A 491 -23.92 11.07 16.58
N PRO A 492 -22.91 10.21 16.39
CA PRO A 492 -21.51 10.63 16.21
C PRO A 492 -21.39 11.54 14.97
N SER A 493 -20.80 12.72 15.11
CA SER A 493 -20.46 13.58 13.97
C SER A 493 -19.25 13.02 13.26
N ASN A 494 -19.42 12.43 12.06
CA ASN A 494 -18.28 12.20 11.16
C ASN A 494 -17.78 13.59 10.70
N GLY A 495 -16.47 13.82 10.72
CA GLY A 495 -15.87 15.10 10.29
C GLY A 495 -16.27 15.48 8.86
N ALA A 496 -16.27 16.79 8.57
CA ALA A 496 -16.72 17.33 7.29
C ALA A 496 -15.73 16.96 6.16
N GLY A 497 -16.23 16.41 5.04
CA GLY A 497 -15.40 15.93 3.92
C GLY A 497 -15.82 16.45 2.54
N ILE A 498 -15.10 16.05 1.49
CA ILE A 498 -15.43 16.42 0.10
C ILE A 498 -15.98 15.21 -0.67
N ALA A 499 -17.10 15.39 -1.35
CA ALA A 499 -17.62 14.45 -2.34
C ALA A 499 -17.33 14.97 -3.76
N ILE A 500 -17.00 14.08 -4.71
CA ILE A 500 -16.70 14.47 -6.10
C ILE A 500 -17.43 13.55 -7.09
N TYR A 501 -17.97 14.11 -8.17
CA TYR A 501 -18.48 13.33 -9.32
C TYR A 501 -17.34 12.98 -10.30
N TRP A 502 -17.28 11.73 -10.73
CA TRP A 502 -16.31 11.20 -11.70
C TRP A 502 -17.01 10.29 -12.72
N GLY A 503 -16.55 10.29 -13.97
CA GLY A 503 -17.01 9.37 -15.02
C GLY A 503 -17.63 10.06 -16.23
N GLN A 504 -17.74 11.39 -16.23
CA GLN A 504 -18.40 12.15 -17.29
C GLN A 504 -17.44 12.85 -18.25
N ASN A 505 -16.13 12.66 -18.11
CA ASN A 505 -15.15 13.16 -19.08
C ASN A 505 -13.89 12.28 -19.11
N GLY A 506 -13.56 11.68 -20.27
CA GLY A 506 -12.37 10.82 -20.40
C GLY A 506 -11.02 11.52 -20.14
N GLY A 507 -11.00 12.86 -20.06
CA GLY A 507 -9.82 13.66 -19.71
C GLY A 507 -9.70 14.00 -18.22
N GLU A 508 -10.56 13.48 -17.33
CA GLU A 508 -10.58 13.84 -15.90
C GLU A 508 -9.61 13.06 -15.01
N GLY A 509 -8.83 12.16 -15.62
CA GLY A 509 -7.93 11.21 -14.93
C GLY A 509 -8.62 9.90 -14.57
N SER A 510 -7.83 8.91 -14.15
CA SER A 510 -8.38 7.62 -13.70
C SER A 510 -9.14 7.77 -12.37
N LEU A 511 -9.94 6.75 -12.02
CA LEU A 511 -10.62 6.71 -10.73
C LEU A 511 -9.58 6.57 -9.60
N ALA A 512 -8.54 5.76 -9.83
CA ALA A 512 -7.41 5.64 -8.90
C ALA A 512 -6.68 6.97 -8.68
N ASP A 513 -6.35 7.72 -9.75
CA ASP A 513 -5.68 9.03 -9.63
C ASP A 513 -6.56 10.02 -8.85
N THR A 514 -7.87 9.99 -9.10
CA THR A 514 -8.85 10.82 -8.38
C THR A 514 -8.80 10.54 -6.88
N CYS A 515 -8.82 9.27 -6.47
CA CYS A 515 -8.74 8.87 -5.08
C CYS A 515 -7.37 9.17 -4.44
N ASN A 516 -6.29 9.02 -5.19
CA ASN A 516 -4.93 9.28 -4.73
C ASN A 516 -4.61 10.77 -4.50
N THR A 517 -5.50 11.70 -4.89
CA THR A 517 -5.36 13.11 -4.52
C THR A 517 -5.41 13.32 -2.99
N GLY A 518 -6.07 12.41 -2.26
CA GLY A 518 -6.30 12.56 -0.83
C GLY A 518 -7.34 13.64 -0.46
N ASN A 519 -8.01 14.25 -1.44
CA ASN A 519 -8.95 15.34 -1.21
C ASN A 519 -10.38 14.89 -0.93
N TYR A 520 -10.77 13.68 -1.35
CA TYR A 520 -12.16 13.25 -1.38
C TYR A 520 -12.45 12.16 -0.36
N GLN A 521 -13.58 12.30 0.35
CA GLN A 521 -14.17 11.28 1.23
C GLN A 521 -15.18 10.41 0.47
N PHE A 522 -15.76 10.93 -0.61
CA PHE A 522 -16.72 10.23 -1.45
C PHE A 522 -16.42 10.44 -2.94
N VAL A 523 -16.59 9.39 -3.74
CA VAL A 523 -16.59 9.47 -5.21
C VAL A 523 -17.90 8.92 -5.74
N ASN A 524 -18.62 9.74 -6.49
CA ASN A 524 -19.86 9.37 -7.17
C ASN A 524 -19.53 8.99 -8.61
N VAL A 525 -19.61 7.69 -8.92
CA VAL A 525 -19.36 7.14 -10.25
C VAL A 525 -20.61 7.36 -11.10
N ALA A 526 -20.50 8.31 -12.02
CA ALA A 526 -21.60 8.89 -12.78
C ALA A 526 -21.51 8.45 -14.25
N PHE A 527 -22.56 7.93 -14.90
CA PHE A 527 -23.93 7.68 -14.38
C PHE A 527 -24.54 6.37 -14.89
N LEU A 528 -25.39 5.76 -14.08
CA LEU A 528 -26.45 4.88 -14.59
C LEU A 528 -27.58 5.76 -15.14
N TYR A 529 -27.48 6.10 -16.42
CA TYR A 529 -28.29 7.16 -17.05
C TYR A 529 -29.59 6.64 -17.69
N LYS A 530 -29.75 5.33 -17.81
CA LYS A 530 -30.96 4.70 -18.36
C LYS A 530 -31.38 3.56 -17.45
N PHE A 531 -32.63 3.55 -17.00
CA PHE A 531 -33.22 2.49 -16.15
C PHE A 531 -34.72 2.73 -15.93
N GLY A 532 -35.42 1.71 -15.42
CA GLY A 532 -36.84 1.79 -15.04
C GLY A 532 -37.80 1.87 -16.22
N ASN A 533 -39.09 1.70 -15.95
CA ASN A 533 -40.20 1.65 -16.90
C ASN A 533 -39.96 0.61 -18.02
N GLY A 534 -39.46 -0.57 -17.65
CA GLY A 534 -39.19 -1.67 -18.58
C GLY A 534 -37.95 -1.52 -19.45
N ARG A 535 -37.12 -0.49 -19.23
CA ARG A 535 -35.85 -0.31 -19.95
C ARG A 535 -34.76 -1.24 -19.41
N THR A 536 -33.88 -1.69 -20.31
CA THR A 536 -32.60 -2.29 -19.91
C THR A 536 -31.71 -1.21 -19.31
N PRO A 537 -31.17 -1.39 -18.08
CA PRO A 537 -30.32 -0.38 -17.51
C PRO A 537 -28.97 -0.25 -18.24
N GLU A 538 -28.50 0.98 -18.43
CA GLU A 538 -27.24 1.28 -19.12
C GLU A 538 -26.40 2.28 -18.31
N LEU A 539 -25.12 1.93 -18.12
CA LEU A 539 -24.10 2.79 -17.52
C LEU A 539 -23.46 3.64 -18.63
N ASN A 540 -23.09 4.88 -18.32
CA ASN A 540 -22.32 5.74 -19.20
C ASN A 540 -21.17 6.38 -18.41
N LEU A 541 -19.94 5.98 -18.74
CA LEU A 541 -18.70 6.55 -18.20
C LEU A 541 -17.95 7.37 -19.26
N ALA A 542 -18.69 8.02 -20.14
CA ALA A 542 -18.19 8.86 -21.22
C ALA A 542 -17.08 8.18 -22.03
N GLY A 543 -15.87 8.74 -22.02
CA GLY A 543 -14.72 8.24 -22.78
C GLY A 543 -13.83 7.25 -22.02
N HIS A 544 -14.17 6.89 -20.77
CA HIS A 544 -13.31 6.05 -19.92
C HIS A 544 -13.31 4.58 -20.34
N CYS A 545 -14.47 4.07 -20.76
CA CYS A 545 -14.65 2.68 -21.19
C CYS A 545 -15.99 2.53 -21.92
N ASP A 546 -16.18 1.38 -22.57
CA ASP A 546 -17.45 0.91 -23.12
C ASP A 546 -18.03 -0.21 -22.22
N PRO A 547 -19.13 0.07 -21.48
CA PRO A 547 -19.80 -0.92 -20.65
C PRO A 547 -20.43 -2.06 -21.44
N SER A 548 -20.93 -1.78 -22.66
CA SER A 548 -21.55 -2.79 -23.51
C SER A 548 -20.54 -3.80 -24.07
N ALA A 549 -19.29 -3.35 -24.26
CA ALA A 549 -18.16 -4.20 -24.63
C ALA A 549 -17.46 -4.85 -23.41
N GLY A 550 -17.92 -4.61 -22.18
CA GLY A 550 -17.35 -5.17 -20.95
C GLY A 550 -15.98 -4.59 -20.54
N THR A 551 -15.55 -3.51 -21.18
CA THR A 551 -14.21 -2.91 -20.95
C THR A 551 -14.11 -2.13 -19.64
N CYS A 552 -15.24 -1.82 -19.01
CA CYS A 552 -15.30 -1.09 -17.73
C CYS A 552 -14.94 -1.95 -16.50
N THR A 553 -14.77 -3.26 -16.68
CA THR A 553 -14.35 -4.18 -15.59
C THR A 553 -12.97 -3.85 -15.03
N VAL A 554 -12.15 -3.10 -15.79
CA VAL A 554 -10.85 -2.58 -15.33
C VAL A 554 -10.96 -1.72 -14.07
N PHE A 555 -12.08 -1.02 -13.88
CA PHE A 555 -12.30 -0.16 -12.72
C PHE A 555 -12.55 -0.94 -11.42
N SER A 556 -12.74 -2.27 -11.48
CA SER A 556 -12.92 -3.09 -10.29
C SER A 556 -11.77 -2.90 -9.28
N ASN A 557 -10.53 -2.91 -9.77
CA ASN A 557 -9.35 -2.75 -8.90
C ASN A 557 -9.18 -1.30 -8.43
N GLU A 558 -9.58 -0.31 -9.25
CA GLU A 558 -9.50 1.11 -8.89
C GLU A 558 -10.52 1.46 -7.79
N ILE A 559 -11.74 0.93 -7.88
CA ILE A 559 -12.78 1.06 -6.85
C ILE A 559 -12.28 0.48 -5.52
N ILE A 560 -11.74 -0.75 -5.53
CA ILE A 560 -11.19 -1.38 -4.33
C ILE A 560 -10.03 -0.55 -3.75
N SER A 561 -9.20 0.03 -4.62
CA SER A 561 -8.10 0.90 -4.19
C SER A 561 -8.61 2.17 -3.51
N CYS A 562 -9.64 2.82 -4.04
CA CYS A 562 -10.30 3.96 -3.41
C CYS A 562 -10.88 3.58 -2.03
N GLN A 563 -11.58 2.45 -1.95
CA GLN A 563 -12.18 1.97 -0.70
C GLN A 563 -11.13 1.66 0.37
N ASN A 564 -9.97 1.13 -0.03
CA ASN A 564 -8.84 0.88 0.88
C ASN A 564 -8.22 2.18 1.44
N LEU A 565 -8.40 3.32 0.75
CA LEU A 565 -8.05 4.65 1.27
C LEU A 565 -9.13 5.23 2.21
N GLY A 566 -10.20 4.49 2.48
CA GLY A 566 -11.33 4.92 3.30
C GLY A 566 -12.36 5.78 2.54
N ILE A 567 -12.21 5.91 1.22
CA ILE A 567 -13.11 6.68 0.35
C ILE A 567 -14.32 5.82 0.00
N LYS A 568 -15.54 6.34 0.21
CA LYS A 568 -16.77 5.65 -0.21
C LYS A 568 -16.99 5.88 -1.69
N VAL A 569 -17.23 4.80 -2.44
CA VAL A 569 -17.51 4.86 -3.88
C VAL A 569 -18.97 4.48 -4.12
N LEU A 570 -19.75 5.44 -4.63
CA LEU A 570 -21.19 5.30 -4.85
C LEU A 570 -21.49 5.22 -6.35
N LEU A 571 -22.49 4.40 -6.72
CA LEU A 571 -23.08 4.49 -8.05
C LEU A 571 -24.02 5.69 -8.09
N SER A 572 -23.79 6.64 -8.99
CA SER A 572 -24.77 7.70 -9.22
C SER A 572 -25.76 7.30 -10.30
N ILE A 573 -27.05 7.33 -9.96
CA ILE A 573 -28.16 7.07 -10.87
C ILE A 573 -28.77 8.38 -11.32
N GLY A 574 -29.06 8.48 -12.62
CA GLY A 574 -29.73 9.61 -13.20
C GLY A 574 -28.83 10.50 -14.05
N GLY A 575 -28.66 11.75 -13.64
CA GLY A 575 -28.02 12.84 -14.38
C GLY A 575 -29.00 13.64 -15.25
N GLY A 576 -28.46 14.68 -15.90
CA GLY A 576 -29.22 15.70 -16.61
C GLY A 576 -29.87 15.28 -17.95
N THR A 577 -30.18 16.27 -18.79
CA THR A 577 -31.20 16.20 -19.88
C THR A 577 -31.03 15.14 -20.98
N THR A 578 -29.89 14.45 -21.07
CA THR A 578 -29.68 13.34 -22.03
C THR A 578 -30.00 11.96 -21.46
N ALA A 579 -30.41 11.89 -20.20
CA ALA A 579 -30.67 10.65 -19.49
C ALA A 579 -32.11 10.13 -19.73
N ASP A 580 -32.27 8.82 -19.80
CA ASP A 580 -33.52 8.12 -20.13
C ASP A 580 -33.95 7.20 -18.99
N TYR A 581 -34.38 7.80 -17.88
CA TYR A 581 -34.84 7.08 -16.71
C TYR A 581 -36.20 7.56 -16.21
N SER A 582 -36.99 6.63 -15.69
CA SER A 582 -38.25 6.92 -15.01
C SER A 582 -38.72 5.66 -14.29
N LEU A 583 -39.42 5.81 -13.17
CA LEU A 583 -40.09 4.69 -12.51
C LEU A 583 -41.59 4.73 -12.81
N SER A 584 -42.20 3.58 -13.14
CA SER A 584 -43.62 3.50 -13.48
C SER A 584 -44.51 2.95 -12.36
N SER A 585 -43.92 2.31 -11.36
CA SER A 585 -44.60 1.78 -10.17
C SER A 585 -43.62 1.47 -9.05
N ALA A 586 -44.12 1.16 -7.84
CA ALA A 586 -43.30 0.64 -6.74
C ALA A 586 -42.64 -0.72 -7.09
N ASP A 587 -43.31 -1.56 -7.88
CA ASP A 587 -42.74 -2.84 -8.35
C ASP A 587 -41.60 -2.63 -9.33
N ASP A 588 -41.69 -1.60 -10.19
CA ASP A 588 -40.60 -1.19 -11.08
C ASP A 588 -39.42 -0.64 -10.28
N ALA A 589 -39.68 0.15 -9.24
CA ALA A 589 -38.65 0.61 -8.30
C ALA A 589 -37.94 -0.56 -7.60
N ALA A 590 -38.67 -1.58 -7.14
CA ALA A 590 -38.10 -2.78 -6.53
C ALA A 590 -37.27 -3.62 -7.52
N GLN A 591 -37.69 -3.69 -8.79
CA GLN A 591 -36.92 -4.35 -9.85
C GLN A 591 -35.61 -3.62 -10.13
N VAL A 592 -35.64 -2.29 -10.21
CA VAL A 592 -34.43 -1.46 -10.36
C VAL A 592 -33.50 -1.63 -9.16
N ALA A 593 -34.03 -1.61 -7.93
CA ALA A 593 -33.23 -1.86 -6.72
C ALA A 593 -32.52 -3.21 -6.76
N THR A 594 -33.23 -4.26 -7.17
CA THR A 594 -32.68 -5.62 -7.30
C THR A 594 -31.60 -5.68 -8.37
N TYR A 595 -31.80 -4.99 -9.51
CA TYR A 595 -30.77 -4.87 -10.54
C TYR A 595 -29.50 -4.21 -10.02
N ILE A 596 -29.64 -3.06 -9.33
CA ILE A 596 -28.50 -2.34 -8.75
C ILE A 596 -27.78 -3.21 -7.71
N TRP A 597 -28.54 -3.88 -6.84
CA TRP A 597 -28.00 -4.80 -5.84
C TRP A 597 -27.12 -5.89 -6.47
N ASN A 598 -27.65 -6.56 -7.50
CA ASN A 598 -26.98 -7.69 -8.15
C ASN A 598 -25.79 -7.30 -9.03
N ASN A 599 -25.78 -6.11 -9.62
CA ASN A 599 -24.77 -5.71 -10.60
C ASN A 599 -23.69 -4.78 -10.05
N PHE A 600 -23.98 -4.06 -8.96
CA PHE A 600 -23.07 -3.02 -8.43
C PHE A 600 -22.83 -3.12 -6.92
N LEU A 601 -23.76 -3.70 -6.15
CA LEU A 601 -23.63 -3.86 -4.70
C LEU A 601 -23.39 -5.35 -4.34
N GLY A 602 -23.89 -5.81 -3.20
CA GLY A 602 -23.55 -7.11 -2.61
C GLY A 602 -24.22 -8.34 -3.24
N GLY A 603 -25.12 -8.15 -4.20
CA GLY A 603 -25.78 -9.25 -4.91
C GLY A 603 -24.89 -9.91 -5.96
N GLN A 604 -25.48 -10.84 -6.72
CA GLN A 604 -24.75 -11.65 -7.71
C GLN A 604 -25.36 -11.48 -9.10
N SER A 605 -24.50 -11.35 -10.11
CA SER A 605 -24.86 -11.29 -11.53
C SER A 605 -23.80 -12.05 -12.33
N SER A 606 -24.19 -12.65 -13.46
CA SER A 606 -23.25 -13.34 -14.36
C SER A 606 -22.32 -12.38 -15.11
N SER A 607 -22.67 -11.09 -15.16
CA SER A 607 -21.85 -10.04 -15.76
C SER A 607 -22.09 -8.73 -15.03
N ARG A 608 -21.09 -8.27 -14.26
CA ARG A 608 -21.14 -7.01 -13.52
C ARG A 608 -20.42 -5.91 -14.32
N PRO A 609 -21.06 -4.74 -14.59
CA PRO A 609 -20.49 -3.72 -15.47
C PRO A 609 -19.12 -3.18 -15.02
N LEU A 610 -18.88 -3.12 -13.70
CA LEU A 610 -17.64 -2.62 -13.10
C LEU A 610 -16.76 -3.75 -12.53
N GLY A 611 -17.01 -4.99 -12.94
CA GLY A 611 -16.33 -6.17 -12.41
C GLY A 611 -16.80 -6.57 -11.01
N ASP A 612 -15.93 -7.25 -10.27
CA ASP A 612 -16.27 -7.89 -8.99
C ASP A 612 -16.33 -6.90 -7.81
N ALA A 613 -15.92 -5.64 -8.02
CA ALA A 613 -16.02 -4.62 -7.00
C ALA A 613 -17.47 -4.42 -6.51
N ILE A 614 -17.59 -4.23 -5.20
CA ILE A 614 -18.86 -3.98 -4.50
C ILE A 614 -18.83 -2.52 -4.07
N LEU A 615 -19.68 -1.70 -4.68
CA LEU A 615 -19.82 -0.28 -4.32
C LEU A 615 -20.44 -0.12 -2.92
N ASP A 616 -20.18 1.03 -2.30
CA ASP A 616 -20.64 1.33 -0.95
C ASP A 616 -22.11 1.75 -0.89
N GLY A 617 -22.64 2.26 -2.01
CA GLY A 617 -23.96 2.87 -1.99
C GLY A 617 -24.46 3.36 -3.34
N VAL A 618 -25.57 4.07 -3.29
CA VAL A 618 -26.27 4.65 -4.44
C VAL A 618 -26.54 6.12 -4.19
N ASP A 619 -26.13 6.96 -5.13
CA ASP A 619 -26.43 8.38 -5.20
C ASP A 619 -27.58 8.62 -6.18
N PHE A 620 -28.58 9.39 -5.74
CA PHE A 620 -29.76 9.76 -6.51
C PHE A 620 -29.59 11.18 -7.06
N ASP A 621 -29.11 11.28 -8.30
CA ASP A 621 -29.01 12.54 -9.04
C ASP A 621 -30.16 12.63 -10.06
N ILE A 622 -31.36 12.91 -9.55
CA ILE A 622 -32.61 12.82 -10.30
C ILE A 622 -33.09 14.22 -10.71
N GLU A 623 -33.08 14.49 -12.01
CA GLU A 623 -33.36 15.81 -12.60
C GLU A 623 -34.64 15.82 -13.49
N THR A 624 -35.56 14.87 -13.28
CA THR A 624 -36.72 14.65 -14.18
C THR A 624 -38.00 15.43 -13.83
N ASN A 625 -37.97 16.32 -12.83
CA ASN A 625 -39.12 17.12 -12.36
C ASN A 625 -40.36 16.28 -11.97
N SER A 626 -40.17 14.99 -11.68
CA SER A 626 -41.21 14.05 -11.28
C SER A 626 -40.76 13.32 -10.02
N GLY A 627 -41.51 13.50 -8.93
CA GLY A 627 -41.23 12.87 -7.62
C GLY A 627 -41.77 11.46 -7.44
N LEU A 628 -42.17 10.78 -8.53
CA LEU A 628 -42.86 9.50 -8.45
C LEU A 628 -41.90 8.32 -8.21
N TYR A 629 -42.17 7.55 -7.14
CA TYR A 629 -41.57 6.25 -6.80
C TYR A 629 -40.08 6.25 -6.39
N TRP A 630 -39.42 7.40 -6.32
CA TRP A 630 -38.03 7.49 -5.82
C TRP A 630 -37.90 7.10 -4.35
N ASP A 631 -38.95 7.35 -3.56
CA ASP A 631 -39.06 6.90 -2.18
C ASP A 631 -39.18 5.38 -2.07
N ASP A 632 -39.91 4.74 -2.99
CA ASP A 632 -40.00 3.28 -3.06
C ASP A 632 -38.67 2.64 -3.48
N LEU A 633 -37.93 3.27 -4.40
CA LEU A 633 -36.57 2.84 -4.76
C LEU A 633 -35.62 2.94 -3.56
N ALA A 634 -35.66 4.05 -2.81
CA ALA A 634 -34.85 4.23 -1.60
C ALA A 634 -35.18 3.18 -0.52
N LYS A 635 -36.47 2.91 -0.27
CA LYS A 635 -36.91 1.86 0.66
C LYS A 635 -36.42 0.48 0.21
N ALA A 636 -36.54 0.16 -1.07
CA ALA A 636 -36.12 -1.13 -1.62
C ALA A 636 -34.61 -1.34 -1.52
N LEU A 637 -33.80 -0.34 -1.87
CA LEU A 637 -32.34 -0.39 -1.72
C LEU A 637 -31.93 -0.53 -0.25
N ASN A 638 -32.54 0.24 0.66
CA ASN A 638 -32.27 0.12 2.09
C ASN A 638 -32.69 -1.25 2.66
N GLY A 639 -33.63 -1.95 2.03
CA GLY A 639 -34.00 -3.32 2.39
C GLY A 639 -32.83 -4.31 2.36
N PHE A 640 -31.84 -4.09 1.50
CA PHE A 640 -30.62 -4.91 1.43
C PHE A 640 -29.58 -4.58 2.53
N SER A 641 -29.78 -3.50 3.30
CA SER A 641 -28.86 -3.10 4.38
C SER A 641 -28.75 -4.12 5.52
N GLY A 642 -29.69 -5.08 5.61
CA GLY A 642 -29.60 -6.21 6.54
C GLY A 642 -28.50 -7.22 6.18
N GLU A 643 -28.07 -7.29 4.92
CA GLU A 643 -26.97 -8.15 4.46
C GLU A 643 -25.64 -7.40 4.49
N ARG A 644 -25.62 -6.18 3.96
CA ARG A 644 -24.47 -5.27 3.94
C ARG A 644 -25.00 -3.85 3.94
N LYS A 645 -24.45 -2.96 4.78
CA LYS A 645 -24.84 -1.54 4.80
C LYS A 645 -24.76 -0.95 3.39
N VAL A 646 -25.92 -0.50 2.88
CA VAL A 646 -26.02 0.29 1.64
C VAL A 646 -26.13 1.76 2.06
N TYR A 647 -25.19 2.58 1.60
CA TYR A 647 -25.29 4.02 1.78
C TYR A 647 -26.21 4.63 0.72
N LEU A 648 -27.10 5.53 1.13
CA LEU A 648 -27.96 6.27 0.20
C LEU A 648 -27.60 7.76 0.24
N ALA A 649 -27.32 8.32 -0.94
CA ALA A 649 -27.09 9.75 -1.12
C ALA A 649 -28.11 10.36 -2.09
N ALA A 650 -28.45 11.63 -1.90
CA ALA A 650 -29.35 12.37 -2.78
C ALA A 650 -28.73 13.70 -3.21
N ALA A 651 -28.92 14.05 -4.49
CA ALA A 651 -28.44 15.28 -5.09
C ALA A 651 -29.59 16.22 -5.51
N PRO A 652 -30.39 16.75 -4.57
CA PRO A 652 -31.45 17.68 -4.92
C PRO A 652 -30.90 19.00 -5.44
N GLN A 653 -31.66 19.69 -6.28
CA GLN A 653 -31.38 21.08 -6.62
C GLN A 653 -31.63 21.99 -5.41
N CYS A 654 -31.01 23.18 -5.37
CA CYS A 654 -31.18 24.09 -4.23
C CYS A 654 -32.60 24.65 -3.98
N PRO A 655 -33.54 24.74 -4.95
CA PRO A 655 -34.92 25.14 -4.63
C PRO A 655 -35.55 24.17 -3.64
N PHE A 656 -36.08 24.71 -2.54
CA PHE A 656 -36.69 23.89 -1.49
C PHE A 656 -38.22 24.02 -1.49
N PRO A 657 -38.97 22.90 -1.45
CA PRO A 657 -38.50 21.53 -1.60
C PRO A 657 -38.10 21.21 -3.05
N ASP A 658 -37.22 20.23 -3.23
CA ASP A 658 -36.83 19.76 -4.57
C ASP A 658 -37.98 19.00 -5.26
N ALA A 659 -38.21 19.28 -6.53
CA ALA A 659 -39.36 18.74 -7.27
C ALA A 659 -39.26 17.22 -7.53
N SER A 660 -38.06 16.65 -7.55
CA SER A 660 -37.80 15.25 -7.88
C SER A 660 -37.60 14.39 -6.63
N LEU A 661 -36.88 14.88 -5.63
CA LEU A 661 -36.34 14.07 -4.54
C LEU A 661 -36.99 14.33 -3.18
N ASP A 662 -37.88 15.32 -3.04
CA ASP A 662 -38.51 15.66 -1.76
C ASP A 662 -39.24 14.46 -1.11
N THR A 663 -39.98 13.66 -1.89
CA THR A 663 -40.66 12.46 -1.39
C THR A 663 -39.67 11.41 -0.89
N ALA A 664 -38.56 11.20 -1.60
CA ALA A 664 -37.51 10.25 -1.25
C ALA A 664 -36.74 10.71 0.00
N ILE A 665 -36.35 11.98 0.08
CA ILE A 665 -35.64 12.55 1.22
C ILE A 665 -36.49 12.48 2.50
N LYS A 666 -37.81 12.70 2.39
CA LYS A 666 -38.77 12.58 3.50
C LYS A 666 -38.91 11.18 4.09
N THR A 667 -38.36 10.14 3.45
CA THR A 667 -38.29 8.80 4.05
C THR A 667 -37.33 8.74 5.24
N GLY A 668 -36.37 9.65 5.34
CA GLY A 668 -35.34 9.64 6.37
C GLY A 668 -34.26 8.57 6.17
N LEU A 669 -34.19 7.96 4.98
CA LEU A 669 -33.27 6.86 4.68
C LEU A 669 -31.92 7.31 4.10
N PHE A 670 -31.81 8.57 3.66
CA PHE A 670 -30.59 9.09 3.03
C PHE A 670 -29.54 9.45 4.07
N ASP A 671 -28.39 8.78 3.98
CA ASP A 671 -27.21 9.04 4.82
C ASP A 671 -26.58 10.40 4.48
N TYR A 672 -26.59 10.78 3.19
CA TYR A 672 -25.99 12.00 2.69
C TYR A 672 -26.95 12.76 1.77
N VAL A 673 -26.99 14.10 1.88
CA VAL A 673 -27.73 14.97 0.95
C VAL A 673 -26.82 16.09 0.48
N TRP A 674 -26.35 16.05 -0.77
CA TRP A 674 -25.54 17.12 -1.36
C TRP A 674 -26.40 18.03 -2.22
N VAL A 675 -26.85 19.13 -1.63
CA VAL A 675 -27.74 20.09 -2.27
C VAL A 675 -26.97 20.89 -3.32
N GLN A 676 -27.41 20.87 -4.58
CA GLN A 676 -26.74 21.53 -5.69
C GLN A 676 -27.04 23.04 -5.71
N PHE A 677 -26.14 23.86 -5.18
CA PHE A 677 -26.23 25.33 -5.14
C PHE A 677 -25.71 26.00 -6.41
N TYR A 678 -26.12 25.48 -7.57
CA TYR A 678 -25.75 25.99 -8.88
C TYR A 678 -26.88 25.77 -9.90
N ASN A 679 -26.78 26.42 -11.06
CA ASN A 679 -27.79 26.46 -12.12
C ASN A 679 -29.18 27.01 -11.71
N ASN A 680 -29.28 27.65 -10.54
CA ASN A 680 -30.52 28.04 -9.88
C ASN A 680 -30.38 29.42 -9.19
N PRO A 681 -30.55 30.54 -9.92
CA PRO A 681 -30.30 31.91 -9.41
C PRO A 681 -31.05 32.29 -8.12
N GLN A 682 -32.22 31.69 -7.86
CA GLN A 682 -32.99 31.96 -6.65
C GLN A 682 -32.36 31.45 -5.35
N CYS A 683 -31.40 30.52 -5.42
CA CYS A 683 -30.78 29.90 -4.25
C CYS A 683 -29.27 29.70 -4.36
N GLN A 684 -28.64 29.85 -5.52
CA GLN A 684 -27.18 29.77 -5.68
C GLN A 684 -26.46 31.05 -5.22
N TYR A 685 -25.14 30.97 -5.10
CA TYR A 685 -24.29 32.17 -4.96
C TYR A 685 -24.34 33.04 -6.22
N SER A 686 -24.67 34.33 -6.04
CA SER A 686 -24.82 35.30 -7.14
C SER A 686 -24.23 36.66 -6.76
N GLY A 687 -22.93 36.67 -6.44
CA GLY A 687 -22.19 37.87 -6.00
C GLY A 687 -22.30 38.18 -4.50
N ASN A 688 -23.14 37.44 -3.78
CA ASN A 688 -23.17 37.34 -2.32
C ASN A 688 -23.81 35.99 -1.92
N ALA A 689 -23.72 35.66 -0.61
CA ALA A 689 -24.18 34.40 -0.06
C ALA A 689 -25.64 34.42 0.47
N ASP A 690 -26.39 35.52 0.38
CA ASP A 690 -27.68 35.67 1.08
C ASP A 690 -28.71 34.62 0.66
N ASN A 691 -28.93 34.45 -0.64
CA ASN A 691 -29.88 33.47 -1.19
C ASN A 691 -29.47 32.03 -0.85
N LEU A 692 -28.16 31.75 -0.92
CA LEU A 692 -27.57 30.46 -0.59
C LEU A 692 -27.79 30.13 0.88
N LEU A 693 -27.47 31.04 1.80
CA LEU A 693 -27.64 30.84 3.23
C LEU A 693 -29.12 30.72 3.62
N ASN A 694 -30.01 31.47 2.96
CA ASN A 694 -31.45 31.35 3.16
C ASN A 694 -31.98 29.97 2.77
N ALA A 695 -31.58 29.45 1.60
CA ALA A 695 -31.95 28.11 1.16
C ALA A 695 -31.27 27.02 2.00
N TRP A 696 -29.99 27.19 2.37
CA TRP A 696 -29.27 26.28 3.28
C TRP A 696 -30.02 26.09 4.60
N ASN A 697 -30.51 27.18 5.20
CA ASN A 697 -31.29 27.14 6.44
C ASN A 697 -32.60 26.34 6.31
N GLN A 698 -33.17 26.23 5.10
CA GLN A 698 -34.31 25.35 4.82
C GLN A 698 -33.85 23.90 4.67
N TRP A 699 -32.77 23.67 3.93
CA TRP A 699 -32.23 22.33 3.70
C TRP A 699 -31.77 21.63 4.97
N ILE A 700 -31.16 22.33 5.93
CA ILE A 700 -30.76 21.72 7.21
C ILE A 700 -31.94 21.18 8.06
N THR A 701 -33.18 21.46 7.66
CA THR A 701 -34.38 20.92 8.31
C THR A 701 -34.76 19.50 7.86
N VAL A 702 -34.20 18.99 6.75
CA VAL A 702 -34.55 17.66 6.22
C VAL A 702 -34.05 16.51 7.10
N GLN A 703 -34.65 15.33 6.93
CA GLN A 703 -34.31 14.11 7.66
C GLN A 703 -33.08 13.42 7.05
N SER A 704 -31.91 14.00 7.26
CA SER A 704 -30.62 13.37 7.00
C SER A 704 -29.62 13.80 8.08
N ASP A 705 -28.64 12.93 8.34
CA ASP A 705 -27.59 13.18 9.33
C ASP A 705 -26.50 14.10 8.78
N GLN A 706 -26.29 14.09 7.46
CA GLN A 706 -25.24 14.87 6.80
C GLN A 706 -25.73 15.54 5.54
N ILE A 707 -25.56 16.87 5.51
CA ILE A 707 -25.96 17.74 4.42
C ILE A 707 -24.72 18.46 3.91
N PHE A 708 -24.50 18.38 2.62
CA PHE A 708 -23.33 18.89 1.93
C PHE A 708 -23.72 20.09 1.06
N LEU A 709 -22.81 21.05 0.98
CA LEU A 709 -22.90 22.17 0.04
C LEU A 709 -22.39 21.72 -1.32
N GLY A 710 -23.28 21.48 -2.29
CA GLY A 710 -22.93 21.13 -3.66
C GLY A 710 -22.55 22.35 -4.49
N LEU A 711 -21.37 22.36 -5.07
CA LEU A 711 -20.80 23.46 -5.85
C LEU A 711 -20.19 22.97 -7.17
N PRO A 712 -20.14 23.83 -8.20
CA PRO A 712 -19.33 23.56 -9.38
C PRO A 712 -17.85 23.80 -9.04
N ALA A 713 -16.96 22.92 -9.48
CA ALA A 713 -15.51 23.03 -9.20
C ALA A 713 -14.81 24.13 -10.02
N ALA A 714 -15.46 24.63 -11.08
CA ALA A 714 -15.02 25.77 -11.87
C ALA A 714 -16.26 26.49 -12.47
N PRO A 715 -16.15 27.77 -12.88
CA PRO A 715 -17.24 28.49 -13.55
C PRO A 715 -17.82 27.75 -14.76
N GLU A 716 -16.97 27.06 -15.51
CA GLU A 716 -17.33 26.30 -16.72
C GLU A 716 -18.18 25.07 -16.41
N ALA A 717 -18.13 24.54 -15.19
CA ALA A 717 -18.89 23.37 -14.78
C ALA A 717 -20.39 23.66 -14.58
N ALA A 718 -20.74 24.92 -14.31
CA ALA A 718 -22.12 25.41 -14.22
C ALA A 718 -22.25 26.79 -14.89
N PRO A 719 -22.38 26.85 -16.23
CA PRO A 719 -22.42 28.11 -16.97
C PRO A 719 -23.56 29.06 -16.57
N SER A 720 -24.63 28.52 -15.97
CA SER A 720 -25.77 29.31 -15.45
C SER A 720 -25.50 29.93 -14.07
N GLY A 721 -24.30 29.72 -13.51
CA GLY A 721 -23.82 30.32 -12.26
C GLY A 721 -23.89 29.38 -11.05
N GLY A 722 -23.39 29.89 -9.91
CA GLY A 722 -23.27 29.15 -8.65
C GLY A 722 -21.83 28.83 -8.23
N PHE A 723 -20.83 29.08 -9.10
CA PHE A 723 -19.43 29.01 -8.70
C PHE A 723 -19.08 30.05 -7.64
N ILE A 724 -18.34 29.62 -6.63
CA ILE A 724 -17.86 30.46 -5.54
C ILE A 724 -16.33 30.39 -5.53
N PRO A 725 -15.61 31.50 -5.70
CA PRO A 725 -14.15 31.50 -5.52
C PRO A 725 -13.75 30.94 -4.14
N VAL A 726 -12.63 30.21 -4.08
CA VAL A 726 -12.19 29.50 -2.85
C VAL A 726 -12.06 30.44 -1.65
N ASP A 727 -11.49 31.63 -1.85
CA ASP A 727 -11.32 32.64 -0.81
C ASP A 727 -12.67 33.09 -0.26
N VAL A 728 -13.63 33.37 -1.15
CA VAL A 728 -15.01 33.74 -0.79
C VAL A 728 -15.74 32.60 -0.07
N LEU A 729 -15.61 31.36 -0.56
CA LEU A 729 -16.20 30.17 0.07
C LEU A 729 -15.71 30.04 1.52
N ASN A 730 -14.39 30.14 1.72
CA ASN A 730 -13.75 30.01 3.02
C ASN A 730 -14.07 31.19 3.97
N SER A 731 -14.20 32.43 3.47
CA SER A 731 -14.40 33.60 4.33
C SER A 731 -15.87 33.95 4.58
N GLU A 732 -16.79 33.68 3.65
CA GLU A 732 -18.17 34.15 3.71
C GLU A 732 -19.20 33.03 3.92
N VAL A 733 -18.96 31.84 3.37
CA VAL A 733 -19.97 30.76 3.32
C VAL A 733 -19.70 29.70 4.38
N LEU A 734 -18.53 29.04 4.34
CA LEU A 734 -18.18 27.95 5.27
C LEU A 734 -18.32 28.33 6.75
N PRO A 735 -17.88 29.52 7.21
CA PRO A 735 -18.04 29.91 8.61
C PRO A 735 -19.49 29.98 9.06
N SER A 736 -20.43 30.24 8.14
CA SER A 736 -21.86 30.34 8.42
C SER A 736 -22.56 28.99 8.42
N ILE A 737 -22.15 28.06 7.54
CA ILE A 737 -22.83 26.77 7.40
C ILE A 737 -22.24 25.67 8.29
N ASN A 738 -20.95 25.74 8.61
CA ASN A 738 -20.24 24.77 9.48
C ASN A 738 -20.71 24.86 10.95
N THR A 739 -21.49 25.87 11.34
CA THR A 739 -22.12 25.90 12.66
C THR A 739 -23.25 24.88 12.82
N SER A 740 -23.77 24.34 11.71
CA SER A 740 -24.82 23.33 11.74
C SER A 740 -24.24 21.95 12.08
N PRO A 741 -24.78 21.21 13.07
CA PRO A 741 -24.32 19.85 13.38
C PRO A 741 -24.62 18.84 12.27
N LYS A 742 -25.46 19.22 11.29
CA LYS A 742 -25.74 18.42 10.09
C LYS A 742 -24.80 18.73 8.92
N PHE A 743 -23.90 19.71 9.05
CA PHE A 743 -22.96 20.01 7.97
C PHE A 743 -22.01 18.82 7.77
N GLY A 744 -22.10 18.18 6.61
CA GLY A 744 -21.28 17.04 6.21
C GLY A 744 -20.06 17.42 5.37
N GLY A 745 -20.04 18.62 4.79
CA GLY A 745 -18.95 19.12 3.96
C GLY A 745 -19.39 19.70 2.62
N VAL A 746 -18.56 19.53 1.58
CA VAL A 746 -18.79 20.09 0.23
C VAL A 746 -18.87 18.96 -0.80
N MET A 747 -19.79 19.06 -1.75
CA MET A 747 -19.81 18.20 -2.94
C MET A 747 -19.40 19.03 -4.15
N LEU A 748 -18.63 18.44 -5.06
CA LEU A 748 -18.11 19.11 -6.24
C LEU A 748 -18.57 18.45 -7.54
N TRP A 749 -19.12 19.27 -8.42
CA TRP A 749 -19.38 18.96 -9.82
C TRP A 749 -18.34 19.66 -10.71
N SER A 750 -17.36 18.98 -11.31
CA SER A 750 -16.99 17.56 -11.21
C SER A 750 -15.47 17.42 -11.27
N LYS A 751 -14.93 16.20 -11.19
CA LYS A 751 -13.48 15.94 -11.18
C LYS A 751 -12.74 16.55 -12.39
N TYR A 752 -13.36 16.60 -13.56
CA TYR A 752 -12.78 17.24 -14.75
C TYR A 752 -12.44 18.72 -14.53
N PHE A 753 -13.29 19.42 -13.78
CA PHE A 753 -13.15 20.85 -13.53
C PHE A 753 -12.34 21.17 -12.27
N ASP A 754 -12.15 20.18 -11.39
CA ASP A 754 -11.36 20.32 -10.17
C ASP A 754 -9.85 20.30 -10.45
N ASN A 755 -9.34 21.46 -10.84
CA ASN A 755 -7.91 21.71 -11.08
C ASN A 755 -7.29 22.47 -9.89
N GLY A 756 -7.49 21.94 -8.69
CA GLY A 756 -7.01 22.53 -7.42
C GLY A 756 -8.04 23.36 -6.66
N TYR A 757 -9.33 23.27 -7.03
CA TYR A 757 -10.40 23.93 -6.29
C TYR A 757 -10.56 23.26 -4.91
N SER A 758 -10.61 21.91 -4.88
CA SER A 758 -10.70 21.14 -3.64
C SER A 758 -9.48 21.30 -2.71
N ASP A 759 -8.29 21.54 -3.26
CA ASP A 759 -7.07 21.81 -2.49
C ASP A 759 -7.23 23.03 -1.59
N GLY A 760 -7.95 24.05 -2.06
CA GLY A 760 -8.13 25.31 -1.37
C GLY A 760 -9.27 25.36 -0.34
N ILE A 761 -10.17 24.38 -0.31
CA ILE A 761 -11.32 24.36 0.63
C ILE A 761 -10.84 23.97 2.04
N ILE A 762 -11.22 24.75 3.05
CA ILE A 762 -10.84 24.54 4.45
C ILE A 762 -12.08 24.10 5.26
N LEU A 763 -12.29 22.79 5.39
CA LEU A 763 -13.45 22.22 6.10
C LEU A 763 -13.23 22.04 7.61
N ASP A 764 -12.01 21.66 7.99
CA ASP A 764 -11.50 21.66 9.36
C ASP A 764 -10.28 22.58 9.39
N GLY A 765 -10.11 23.38 10.45
CA GLY A 765 -9.11 24.45 10.57
C GLY A 765 -7.62 24.03 10.56
N THR A 766 -7.25 22.99 9.80
CA THR A 766 -5.94 22.33 9.78
C THR A 766 -5.31 22.20 8.38
N LYS A 767 -5.81 22.83 7.32
CA LYS A 767 -4.97 23.03 6.11
C LYS A 767 -3.95 24.14 6.37
N LEU A 768 -2.78 23.75 6.90
CA LEU A 768 -1.59 24.60 6.98
C LEU A 768 -1.17 25.00 5.56
N VAL A 769 -1.42 26.27 5.23
CA VAL A 769 -0.85 26.95 4.06
C VAL A 769 0.68 26.88 4.17
N SER A 770 1.34 26.21 3.23
CA SER A 770 2.79 26.38 3.04
C SER A 770 3.03 27.80 2.50
N PRO A 771 3.86 28.64 3.15
CA PRO A 771 4.20 29.95 2.61
C PRO A 771 5.15 29.83 1.40
N ALA A 772 5.04 30.85 0.54
CA ALA A 772 5.59 31.02 -0.80
C ALA A 772 7.09 30.69 -1.02
#